data_AF-A0A367G7A2-F1
#
_entry.id   AF-A0A367G7A2-F1
#
_cell.length_a   1.000
_cell.length_b   1.000
_cell.length_c   1.000
_cell.angle_alpha   90.00
_cell.angle_beta   90.00
_cell.angle_gamma   90.00
#
_symmetry.space_group_name_H-M   'P 1'
#
loop_
_entity.id
_entity.type
_entity.pdbx_description
1 polymer ?
#
loop_
_entity_poly.entity_id
_entity_poly.type
_entity_poly.pdbx_seq_one_letter_code
_entity_poly.pdbx_strand_id
1 'polypeptide(L)'
;MRKKMLMELKPLKVMSRYIADAKESEKSLIKEKGEKGKYRMYCRAAIEKGILKVNLFAVSDIEENVKFPRYRLFISRKERRFITYDEKLKKWRAALLESILWDAMINFYNIYVNDRDTKVIQIYLKTMRPAIWALEEYQANIRKEQRIRHDKKLTDSWDQVMKTVPGLPKNWIAWVSKYGIMEHYIFYKYQKNGATNGYCTYCKKHVPIRSPKYNQKGHCNICGQPVTFRSVGKSGRFCTKWYRVYLVQRRKTSGFVIRIFQARTWYKKAGYADCETTCHEEQRRIFSANGKEISNFVYGLFKRREMRWILYWKPWYYTCCGIQYKGNVYPYTLSDLSRHELKETGLREYALRQKKIDPGKYLYLWQTYPVLEQIVKAGLFQLVDDILEYRATDAIKRKGRKPTDFLSVTKKEFRRLRDMNGGAKELKWLQFEKSSGRIIKDEEIYWMAKEELEPKDLQFVLDRMSICQVRHYLMKQSEKSGDDISHILQVWKDYLSMAGKLRLDVYDSIIYRASDLQRRHSEAVIQMEEKKKEIRRRELEEKYVGFQEQLIALKEKYEFSAGEYQIVAPKSIDDILYEGDTLHHCVNKTDNYFDRIASKESYILFLRKKENPEVPFYTLEVEPNGTIRQKRAEFDRQNKDIDEVTSFLRLWQKEIQKRLTKKDYMSAEKSRKLRQRKYQEVRDQHIVVHGGEFAGKLLADLLEKDLMGIPLEDSEKNEERLSLMVA
;
A
#
# COMPACT_ATOMS: atom_id res chain seq x y z
N MET A 1 22.46 24.34 -44.01
CA MET A 1 21.88 23.51 -45.08
C MET A 1 20.45 23.96 -45.29
N ARG A 2 20.23 24.80 -46.30
CA ARG A 2 18.89 25.24 -46.71
C ARG A 2 18.32 24.20 -47.67
N LYS A 3 17.14 23.64 -47.37
CA LYS A 3 16.52 22.57 -48.17
C LYS A 3 16.38 22.91 -49.66
N LYS A 4 16.00 24.16 -49.98
CA LYS A 4 15.90 24.66 -51.37
C LYS A 4 17.22 24.48 -52.14
N MET A 5 18.34 24.91 -51.55
CA MET A 5 19.68 24.76 -52.15
C MET A 5 20.14 23.30 -52.28
N LEU A 6 19.68 22.41 -51.39
CA LEU A 6 19.99 20.98 -51.50
C LEU A 6 19.24 20.31 -52.66
N MET A 7 18.03 20.79 -53.01
CA MET A 7 17.28 20.27 -54.15
C MET A 7 17.90 20.64 -55.49
N GLU A 8 18.56 21.80 -55.56
CA GLU A 8 19.33 22.24 -56.74
C GLU A 8 20.53 21.32 -57.04
N LEU A 9 21.04 20.59 -56.04
CA LEU A 9 22.12 19.61 -56.22
C LEU A 9 21.57 18.38 -56.97
N LYS A 10 21.83 18.31 -58.28
CA LYS A 10 21.36 17.22 -59.12
C LYS A 10 21.77 15.85 -58.54
N PRO A 11 20.86 14.86 -58.52
CA PRO A 11 21.20 13.51 -58.09
C PRO A 11 22.22 12.90 -59.05
N LEU A 12 23.10 12.07 -58.50
CA LEU A 12 23.97 11.21 -59.29
C LEU A 12 23.10 10.27 -60.13
N LYS A 13 23.56 9.95 -61.34
CA LYS A 13 22.94 8.92 -62.17
C LYS A 13 23.34 7.54 -61.63
N VAL A 14 22.40 6.60 -61.69
CA VAL A 14 22.68 5.17 -61.48
C VAL A 14 23.67 4.70 -62.56
N MET A 15 24.64 3.84 -62.19
CA MET A 15 25.61 3.32 -63.15
C MET A 15 24.97 2.26 -64.06
N SER A 16 25.36 2.22 -65.33
CA SER A 16 24.88 1.19 -66.28
C SER A 16 25.14 -0.23 -65.76
N ARG A 17 26.26 -0.45 -65.06
CA ARG A 17 26.57 -1.72 -64.39
C ARG A 17 25.55 -2.07 -63.31
N TYR A 18 25.09 -1.12 -62.50
CA TYR A 18 24.06 -1.39 -61.48
C TYR A 18 22.70 -1.71 -62.10
N ILE A 19 22.39 -1.14 -63.26
CA ILE A 19 21.19 -1.49 -64.03
C ILE A 19 21.31 -2.90 -64.60
N ALA A 20 22.47 -3.28 -65.12
CA ALA A 20 22.74 -4.63 -65.63
C ALA A 20 22.65 -5.67 -64.50
N ASP A 21 23.37 -5.44 -63.40
CA ASP A 21 23.39 -6.33 -62.22
C ASP A 21 21.99 -6.51 -61.62
N ALA A 22 21.17 -5.44 -61.56
CA ALA A 22 19.77 -5.52 -61.09
C ALA A 22 18.87 -6.35 -62.01
N LYS A 23 19.09 -6.30 -63.34
CA LYS A 23 18.31 -7.07 -64.33
C LYS A 23 18.76 -8.53 -64.45
N GLU A 24 19.99 -8.86 -64.08
CA GLU A 24 20.45 -10.25 -63.95
C GLU A 24 19.82 -10.96 -62.74
N SER A 25 19.58 -10.23 -61.64
CA SER A 25 18.81 -10.74 -60.49
C SER A 25 17.34 -11.03 -60.81
N GLU A 26 16.76 -10.35 -61.82
CA GLU A 26 15.40 -10.63 -62.32
C GLU A 26 15.31 -11.98 -63.04
N LYS A 27 16.38 -12.38 -63.77
CA LYS A 27 16.44 -13.67 -64.50
C LYS A 27 16.67 -14.89 -63.62
N SER A 28 17.19 -14.71 -62.41
CA SER A 28 17.46 -15.80 -61.45
C SER A 28 16.25 -16.18 -60.58
N LEU A 29 15.17 -15.38 -60.58
CA LEU A 29 13.92 -15.67 -59.87
C LEU A 29 13.12 -16.85 -60.45
N ILE A 30 13.50 -17.38 -61.62
CA ILE A 30 12.86 -18.53 -62.28
C ILE A 30 13.51 -19.87 -61.88
N LYS A 31 14.63 -19.88 -61.14
CA LYS A 31 15.24 -21.11 -60.62
C LYS A 31 15.40 -21.07 -59.10
N GLU A 32 14.56 -21.92 -58.47
CA GLU A 32 14.76 -22.56 -57.17
C GLU A 32 14.89 -21.70 -55.90
N LYS A 33 14.24 -22.20 -54.85
CA LYS A 33 14.28 -21.72 -53.47
C LYS A 33 15.73 -21.61 -52.97
N GLY A 34 16.19 -20.42 -52.60
CA GLY A 34 17.24 -20.32 -51.58
C GLY A 34 18.11 -19.07 -51.51
N GLU A 35 18.50 -18.45 -52.63
CA GLU A 35 19.46 -17.33 -52.59
C GLU A 35 18.89 -16.07 -53.26
N LYS A 36 18.28 -15.20 -52.44
CA LYS A 36 17.89 -13.85 -52.87
C LYS A 36 19.14 -13.05 -53.24
N GLY A 37 19.06 -12.27 -54.33
CA GLY A 37 20.12 -11.38 -54.79
C GLY A 37 20.85 -10.65 -53.65
N LYS A 38 22.19 -10.69 -53.69
CA LYS A 38 23.10 -10.28 -52.60
C LYS A 38 22.86 -8.85 -52.09
N TYR A 39 22.36 -7.95 -52.93
CA TYR A 39 22.14 -6.53 -52.61
C TYR A 39 20.71 -6.09 -52.93
N ARG A 40 20.14 -5.22 -52.09
CA ARG A 40 18.82 -4.59 -52.24
C ARG A 40 18.90 -3.10 -52.57
N MET A 41 20.07 -2.49 -52.36
CA MET A 41 20.32 -1.11 -52.78
C MET A 41 21.73 -0.93 -53.33
N TYR A 42 21.88 0.03 -54.24
CA TYR A 42 23.16 0.52 -54.72
C TYR A 42 23.42 1.93 -54.21
N CYS A 43 24.66 2.20 -53.78
CA CYS A 43 25.09 3.50 -53.28
C CYS A 43 26.00 4.21 -54.28
N ARG A 44 25.75 5.50 -54.50
CA ARG A 44 26.65 6.42 -55.22
C ARG A 44 26.97 7.62 -54.36
N ALA A 45 28.22 8.05 -54.35
CA ALA A 45 28.67 9.17 -53.52
C ALA A 45 29.45 10.21 -54.33
N ALA A 46 29.24 11.48 -54.00
CA ALA A 46 30.03 12.58 -54.57
C ALA A 46 30.06 13.76 -53.62
N ILE A 47 31.09 14.58 -53.74
CA ILE A 47 31.19 15.84 -52.99
C ILE A 47 30.87 16.97 -53.97
N GLU A 48 29.87 17.80 -53.65
CA GLU A 48 29.52 18.97 -54.44
C GLU A 48 29.30 20.15 -53.50
N LYS A 49 29.90 21.31 -53.81
CA LYS A 49 29.83 22.53 -52.98
C LYS A 49 30.15 22.27 -51.49
N GLY A 50 31.10 21.36 -51.22
CA GLY A 50 31.53 20.98 -49.86
C GLY A 50 30.57 20.06 -49.09
N ILE A 51 29.50 19.57 -49.72
CA ILE A 51 28.53 18.63 -49.14
C ILE A 51 28.75 17.25 -49.75
N LEU A 52 28.86 16.23 -48.89
CA LEU A 52 28.83 14.84 -49.32
C LEU A 52 27.37 14.46 -49.64
N LYS A 53 27.13 14.13 -50.90
CA LYS A 53 25.88 13.57 -51.41
C LYS A 53 26.02 12.07 -51.47
N VAL A 54 25.08 11.36 -50.88
CA VAL A 54 24.97 9.90 -50.97
C VAL A 54 23.59 9.55 -51.50
N ASN A 55 23.56 8.90 -52.65
CA ASN A 55 22.34 8.49 -53.32
C ASN A 55 22.19 6.98 -53.22
N LEU A 56 21.09 6.53 -52.63
CA LEU A 56 20.74 5.12 -52.52
C LEU A 56 19.64 4.81 -53.54
N PHE A 57 19.91 3.85 -54.42
CA PHE A 57 18.97 3.36 -55.42
C PHE A 57 18.46 2.00 -54.97
N ALA A 58 17.14 1.84 -54.84
CA ALA A 58 16.57 0.54 -54.54
C ALA A 58 16.62 -0.35 -55.78
N VAL A 59 16.94 -1.63 -55.61
CA VAL A 59 16.94 -2.59 -56.72
C VAL A 59 15.54 -2.69 -57.35
N SER A 60 14.50 -2.75 -56.51
CA SER A 60 13.10 -2.76 -56.97
C SER A 60 12.72 -1.57 -57.85
N ASP A 61 13.27 -0.38 -57.55
CA ASP A 61 13.02 0.81 -58.37
C ASP A 61 13.70 0.68 -59.74
N ILE A 62 14.92 0.14 -59.76
CA ILE A 62 15.67 -0.05 -61.02
C ILE A 62 14.99 -1.11 -61.91
N GLU A 63 14.47 -2.18 -61.32
CA GLU A 63 13.67 -3.22 -62.00
C GLU A 63 12.41 -2.61 -62.63
N GLU A 64 11.73 -1.71 -61.93
CA GLU A 64 10.60 -0.90 -62.44
C GLU A 64 11.03 0.22 -63.43
N ASN A 65 12.27 0.20 -63.95
CA ASN A 65 12.88 1.21 -64.80
C ASN A 65 12.95 2.64 -64.19
N VAL A 66 12.79 2.79 -62.87
CA VAL A 66 13.00 4.04 -62.14
C VAL A 66 14.50 4.24 -61.87
N LYS A 67 15.14 5.07 -62.70
CA LYS A 67 16.59 5.36 -62.64
C LYS A 67 16.97 6.46 -61.63
N PHE A 68 16.06 6.78 -60.72
CA PHE A 68 16.20 7.87 -59.74
C PHE A 68 16.48 7.30 -58.34
N PRO A 69 17.30 7.97 -57.49
CA PRO A 69 17.57 7.43 -56.15
C PRO A 69 16.31 7.42 -55.29
N ARG A 70 16.14 6.37 -54.47
CA ARG A 70 15.10 6.29 -53.45
C ARG A 70 15.37 7.27 -52.31
N TYR A 71 16.63 7.35 -51.88
CA TYR A 71 17.06 8.25 -50.81
C TYR A 71 18.25 9.10 -51.25
N ARG A 72 18.17 10.40 -50.98
CA ARG A 72 19.27 11.36 -51.16
C ARG A 72 19.71 11.87 -49.80
N LEU A 73 20.83 11.36 -49.32
CA LEU A 73 21.45 11.76 -48.07
C LEU A 73 22.46 12.88 -48.34
N PHE A 74 22.33 13.97 -47.59
CA PHE A 74 23.23 15.12 -47.64
C PHE A 74 23.93 15.27 -46.30
N ILE A 75 25.27 15.29 -46.33
CA ILE A 75 26.10 15.42 -45.14
C ILE A 75 27.02 16.62 -45.30
N SER A 76 26.98 17.54 -44.33
CA SER A 76 27.90 18.66 -44.21
C SER A 76 28.77 18.51 -42.96
N ARG A 77 30.08 18.43 -43.16
CA ARG A 77 31.06 18.46 -42.06
C ARG A 77 31.23 19.83 -41.45
N LYS A 78 31.31 20.87 -42.30
CA LYS A 78 31.43 22.26 -41.85
C LYS A 78 30.29 22.64 -40.91
N GLU A 79 29.06 22.25 -41.24
CA GLU A 79 27.89 22.55 -40.42
C GLU A 79 27.59 21.50 -39.33
N ARG A 80 28.31 20.37 -39.30
CA ARG A 80 28.02 19.21 -38.43
C ARG A 80 26.55 18.78 -38.48
N ARG A 81 26.01 18.65 -39.70
CA ARG A 81 24.60 18.30 -39.94
C ARG A 81 24.47 17.31 -41.08
N PHE A 82 23.38 16.54 -41.04
CA PHE A 82 22.93 15.69 -42.13
C PHE A 82 21.43 15.84 -42.30
N ILE A 83 20.93 15.50 -43.49
CA ILE A 83 19.50 15.37 -43.75
C ILE A 83 19.30 14.43 -44.95
N THR A 84 18.25 13.64 -44.93
CA THR A 84 17.89 12.74 -46.03
C THR A 84 16.62 13.23 -46.68
N TYR A 85 16.55 13.18 -48.00
CA TYR A 85 15.30 13.34 -48.74
C TYR A 85 14.84 11.97 -49.24
N ASP A 86 13.60 11.63 -48.90
CA ASP A 86 12.90 10.44 -49.39
C ASP A 86 12.16 10.84 -50.67
N GLU A 87 12.62 10.31 -51.80
CA GLU A 87 12.09 10.66 -53.12
C GLU A 87 10.75 9.99 -53.39
N LYS A 88 10.50 8.81 -52.81
CA LYS A 88 9.21 8.12 -52.94
C LYS A 88 8.12 8.89 -52.20
N LEU A 89 8.40 9.28 -50.96
CA LEU A 89 7.44 10.00 -50.11
C LEU A 89 7.45 11.51 -50.33
N LYS A 90 8.39 12.03 -51.12
CA LYS A 90 8.64 13.47 -51.34
C LYS A 90 8.78 14.25 -50.02
N LYS A 91 9.49 13.67 -49.04
CA LYS A 91 9.60 14.20 -47.67
C LYS A 91 11.03 14.24 -47.18
N TRP A 92 11.35 15.28 -46.43
CA TRP A 92 12.62 15.39 -45.72
C TRP A 92 12.58 14.55 -44.43
N ARG A 93 13.58 13.68 -44.27
CA ARG A 93 13.79 12.83 -43.09
C ARG A 93 15.03 13.31 -42.34
N ALA A 94 14.87 13.53 -41.04
CA ALA A 94 15.98 13.83 -40.15
C ALA A 94 16.49 12.58 -39.41
N ALA A 95 15.82 11.44 -39.56
CA ALA A 95 16.20 10.17 -38.93
C ALA A 95 17.59 9.69 -39.39
N LEU A 96 18.23 8.85 -38.57
CA LEU A 96 19.46 8.15 -38.93
C LEU A 96 19.22 7.25 -40.14
N LEU A 97 20.26 6.97 -40.91
CA LEU A 97 20.16 6.08 -42.07
C LEU A 97 19.69 4.69 -41.64
N GLU A 98 20.19 4.16 -40.52
CA GLU A 98 19.72 2.91 -39.91
C GLU A 98 18.20 2.88 -39.74
N SER A 99 17.60 3.92 -39.15
CA SER A 99 16.15 3.96 -38.91
C SER A 99 15.35 4.05 -40.21
N ILE A 100 15.85 4.79 -41.20
CA ILE A 100 15.19 4.91 -42.52
C ILE A 100 15.21 3.56 -43.25
N LEU A 101 16.32 2.82 -43.16
CA LEU A 101 16.46 1.52 -43.80
C LEU A 101 15.72 0.41 -43.05
N TRP A 102 15.60 0.51 -41.73
CA TRP A 102 14.76 -0.37 -40.92
C TRP A 102 13.29 -0.30 -41.33
N ASP A 103 12.74 0.91 -41.51
CA ASP A 103 11.37 1.13 -42.02
C ASP A 103 11.16 0.45 -43.40
N ALA A 104 12.22 0.34 -44.20
CA ALA A 104 12.21 -0.29 -45.52
C ALA A 104 12.57 -1.79 -45.49
N MET A 105 12.81 -2.39 -44.32
CA MET A 105 13.30 -3.77 -44.14
C MET A 105 14.61 -4.06 -44.90
N ILE A 106 15.54 -3.11 -44.89
CA ILE A 106 16.85 -3.20 -45.55
C ILE A 106 17.95 -3.16 -44.49
N ASN A 107 18.85 -4.15 -44.51
CA ASN A 107 20.03 -4.17 -43.66
C ASN A 107 21.23 -3.54 -44.39
N PHE A 108 22.22 -3.03 -43.65
CA PHE A 108 23.43 -2.41 -44.22
C PHE A 108 24.21 -3.35 -45.13
N TYR A 109 24.23 -4.65 -44.84
CA TYR A 109 24.86 -5.67 -45.69
C TYR A 109 24.21 -5.81 -47.07
N ASN A 110 22.96 -5.36 -47.22
CA ASN A 110 22.26 -5.38 -48.50
C ASN A 110 22.55 -4.15 -49.37
N ILE A 111 23.46 -3.26 -48.96
CA ILE A 111 23.80 -2.06 -49.73
C ILE A 111 25.18 -2.25 -50.38
N TYR A 112 25.21 -2.30 -51.71
CA TYR A 112 26.47 -2.32 -52.44
C TYR A 112 27.04 -0.91 -52.62
N VAL A 113 28.33 -0.76 -52.35
CA VAL A 113 29.10 0.46 -52.59
C VAL A 113 30.39 0.06 -53.29
N ASN A 114 30.71 0.67 -54.44
CA ASN A 114 31.99 0.40 -55.10
C ASN A 114 33.17 1.10 -54.39
N ASP A 115 34.40 0.70 -54.71
CA ASP A 115 35.61 1.23 -54.08
C ASP A 115 35.79 2.74 -54.26
N ARG A 116 35.41 3.27 -55.44
CA ARG A 116 35.54 4.70 -55.73
C ARG A 116 34.64 5.53 -54.81
N ASP A 117 33.37 5.16 -54.70
CA ASP A 117 32.39 5.82 -53.84
C ASP A 117 32.74 5.62 -52.35
N THR A 118 33.25 4.43 -51.99
CA THR A 118 33.75 4.15 -50.63
C THR A 118 34.90 5.09 -50.26
N LYS A 119 35.90 5.25 -51.14
CA LYS A 119 37.01 6.19 -50.94
C LYS A 119 36.53 7.63 -50.80
N VAL A 120 35.54 8.06 -51.60
CA VAL A 120 34.95 9.41 -51.49
C VAL A 120 34.34 9.64 -50.10
N ILE A 121 33.55 8.68 -49.60
CA ILE A 121 32.93 8.76 -48.27
C ILE A 121 34.00 8.77 -47.17
N GLN A 122 34.96 7.86 -47.22
CA GLN A 122 36.04 7.72 -46.24
C GLN A 122 36.90 8.97 -46.14
N ILE A 123 37.35 9.51 -47.28
CA ILE A 123 38.14 10.75 -47.36
C ILE A 123 37.33 11.92 -46.80
N TYR A 124 36.07 12.07 -47.22
CA TYR A 124 35.23 13.16 -46.75
C TYR A 124 35.03 13.08 -45.23
N LEU A 125 34.70 11.91 -44.68
CA LEU A 125 34.43 11.72 -43.26
C LEU A 125 35.69 11.57 -42.39
N LYS A 126 36.88 11.44 -42.99
CA LYS A 126 38.17 11.15 -42.34
C LYS A 126 38.11 9.88 -41.48
N THR A 127 37.72 8.77 -42.09
CA THR A 127 37.62 7.46 -41.43
C THR A 127 38.05 6.33 -42.38
N MET A 128 38.52 5.22 -41.81
CA MET A 128 38.84 3.98 -42.55
C MET A 128 37.70 2.96 -42.51
N ARG A 129 36.57 3.29 -41.87
CA ARG A 129 35.39 2.41 -41.79
C ARG A 129 34.80 2.15 -43.17
N PRO A 130 34.16 0.99 -43.40
CA PRO A 130 33.45 0.75 -44.66
C PRO A 130 32.30 1.75 -44.84
N ALA A 131 31.97 2.06 -46.10
CA ALA A 131 31.18 3.23 -46.49
C ALA A 131 29.88 3.45 -45.70
N ILE A 132 29.01 2.45 -45.59
CA ILE A 132 27.71 2.59 -44.93
C ILE A 132 27.85 2.77 -43.41
N TRP A 133 28.74 2.01 -42.77
CA TRP A 133 29.05 2.18 -41.35
C TRP A 133 29.69 3.54 -41.05
N ALA A 134 30.53 4.06 -41.95
CA ALA A 134 31.10 5.39 -41.82
C ALA A 134 30.01 6.48 -41.81
N LEU A 135 28.99 6.36 -42.67
CA LEU A 135 27.85 7.27 -42.70
C LEU A 135 27.04 7.20 -41.41
N GLU A 136 26.68 5.99 -40.97
CA GLU A 136 25.90 5.78 -39.75
C GLU A 136 26.63 6.28 -38.51
N GLU A 137 27.90 5.91 -38.32
CA GLU A 137 28.72 6.36 -37.19
C GLU A 137 28.78 7.90 -37.14
N TYR A 138 28.95 8.55 -38.29
CA TYR A 138 28.98 10.01 -38.37
C TYR A 138 27.63 10.64 -37.98
N GLN A 139 26.52 10.11 -38.51
CA GLN A 139 25.18 10.59 -38.16
C GLN A 139 24.85 10.37 -36.66
N ALA A 140 25.18 9.19 -36.13
CA ALA A 140 25.01 8.85 -34.73
C ALA A 140 25.82 9.78 -33.81
N ASN A 141 27.07 10.09 -34.17
CA ASN A 141 27.92 11.04 -33.44
C ASN A 141 27.35 12.46 -33.44
N ILE A 142 26.84 12.96 -34.58
CA ILE A 142 26.14 14.25 -34.62
C ILE A 142 24.95 14.25 -33.67
N ARG A 143 24.13 13.18 -33.68
CA ARG A 143 22.97 13.06 -32.80
C ARG A 143 23.38 13.00 -31.33
N LYS A 144 24.46 12.28 -31.01
CA LYS A 144 25.05 12.24 -29.66
C LYS A 144 25.46 13.63 -29.19
N GLU A 145 26.16 14.39 -30.01
CA GLU A 145 26.58 15.76 -29.68
C GLU A 145 25.42 16.74 -29.54
N GLN A 146 24.40 16.65 -30.40
CA GLN A 146 23.20 17.47 -30.29
C GLN A 146 22.48 17.20 -28.98
N ARG A 147 22.36 15.93 -28.58
CA ARG A 147 21.81 15.55 -27.27
C ARG A 147 22.66 16.09 -26.12
N ILE A 148 23.98 15.92 -26.16
CA ILE A 148 24.88 16.47 -25.13
C ILE A 148 24.72 18.00 -25.02
N ARG A 149 24.70 18.73 -26.14
CA ARG A 149 24.50 20.19 -26.15
C ARG A 149 23.13 20.58 -25.61
N HIS A 150 22.08 19.84 -25.95
CA HIS A 150 20.74 20.06 -25.41
C HIS A 150 20.72 19.85 -23.89
N ASP A 151 21.27 18.73 -23.42
CA ASP A 151 21.35 18.40 -22.00
C ASP A 151 22.21 19.42 -21.23
N LYS A 152 23.29 19.91 -21.84
CA LYS A 152 24.20 20.89 -21.25
C LYS A 152 23.48 22.17 -20.80
N LYS A 153 22.46 22.62 -21.54
CA LYS A 153 21.62 23.76 -21.14
C LYS A 153 20.98 23.58 -19.75
N LEU A 154 20.54 22.35 -19.45
CA LEU A 154 19.97 22.00 -18.16
C LEU A 154 21.08 21.82 -17.12
N THR A 155 22.10 21.03 -17.46
CA THR A 155 23.13 20.62 -16.50
C THR A 155 24.07 21.74 -16.10
N ASP A 156 24.29 22.74 -16.95
CA ASP A 156 25.12 23.91 -16.64
C ASP A 156 24.57 24.64 -15.40
N SER A 157 23.24 24.77 -15.29
CA SER A 157 22.62 25.37 -14.09
C SER A 157 22.91 24.58 -12.81
N TRP A 158 22.92 23.25 -12.91
CA TRP A 158 23.23 22.35 -11.79
C TRP A 158 24.70 22.47 -11.38
N ASP A 159 25.60 22.50 -12.37
CA ASP A 159 27.04 22.60 -12.15
C ASP A 159 27.42 23.95 -11.51
N GLN A 160 26.72 25.04 -11.85
CA GLN A 160 26.91 26.31 -11.15
C GLN A 160 26.54 26.23 -9.67
N VAL A 161 25.45 25.53 -9.31
CA VAL A 161 25.11 25.29 -7.90
C VAL A 161 26.20 24.45 -7.23
N MET A 162 26.71 23.41 -7.89
CA MET A 162 27.76 22.55 -7.33
C MET A 162 29.07 23.29 -7.04
N LYS A 163 29.43 24.32 -7.82
CA LYS A 163 30.60 25.17 -7.54
C LYS A 163 30.51 25.94 -6.23
N THR A 164 29.29 26.20 -5.74
CA THR A 164 29.05 26.89 -4.46
C THR A 164 29.28 25.99 -3.23
N VAL A 165 29.32 24.67 -3.43
CA VAL A 165 29.49 23.68 -2.34
C VAL A 165 30.97 23.55 -1.99
N PRO A 166 31.38 23.75 -0.72
CA PRO A 166 32.78 23.58 -0.31
C PRO A 166 33.26 22.12 -0.33
N GLY A 167 34.58 21.96 -0.25
CA GLY A 167 35.23 20.67 -0.01
C GLY A 167 34.86 20.05 1.34
N LEU A 168 35.18 18.77 1.51
CA LEU A 168 34.99 18.07 2.78
C LEU A 168 36.00 18.57 3.83
N PRO A 169 35.66 18.57 5.14
CA PRO A 169 36.62 18.81 6.21
C PRO A 169 37.80 17.83 6.14
N LYS A 170 39.02 18.28 6.48
CA LYS A 170 40.25 17.45 6.41
C LYS A 170 40.14 16.14 7.22
N ASN A 171 39.47 16.18 8.37
CA ASN A 171 39.25 15.04 9.26
C ASN A 171 37.95 14.28 8.97
N TRP A 172 37.26 14.52 7.85
CA TRP A 172 35.94 13.95 7.56
C TRP A 172 35.91 12.42 7.66
N ILE A 173 36.78 11.72 6.91
CA ILE A 173 36.81 10.25 6.89
C ILE A 173 37.19 9.68 8.27
N ALA A 174 38.12 10.33 8.98
CA ALA A 174 38.49 9.93 10.34
C ALA A 174 37.31 10.06 11.31
N TRP A 175 36.53 11.14 11.21
CA TRP A 175 35.32 11.33 11.99
C TRP A 175 34.23 10.31 11.62
N VAL A 176 33.99 10.07 10.33
CA VAL A 176 33.01 9.09 9.86
C VAL A 176 33.33 7.69 10.37
N SER A 177 34.60 7.28 10.26
CA SER A 177 35.07 5.96 10.72
C SER A 177 34.92 5.79 12.24
N LYS A 178 35.20 6.85 13.02
CA LYS A 178 35.19 6.79 14.49
C LYS A 178 33.81 7.03 15.13
N TYR A 179 33.07 8.01 14.63
CA TYR A 179 31.81 8.47 15.24
C TYR A 179 30.60 8.25 14.34
N GLY A 180 30.77 8.24 13.02
CA GLY A 180 29.66 8.04 12.07
C GLY A 180 29.18 6.59 12.00
N ILE A 181 30.12 5.64 11.99
CA ILE A 181 29.87 4.20 12.01
C ILE A 181 29.86 3.73 13.46
N MET A 182 28.78 3.08 13.88
CA MET A 182 28.59 2.69 15.30
C MET A 182 28.93 1.22 15.60
N GLU A 183 29.24 0.43 14.57
CA GLU A 183 29.70 -0.94 14.73
C GLU A 183 31.21 -0.96 14.98
N HIS A 184 31.57 -1.27 16.22
CA HIS A 184 32.96 -1.40 16.65
C HIS A 184 33.25 -2.82 17.12
N TYR A 185 34.51 -3.23 16.99
CA TYR A 185 34.94 -4.60 17.26
C TYR A 185 36.18 -4.60 18.13
N ILE A 186 36.36 -5.70 18.86
CA ILE A 186 37.66 -6.07 19.40
C ILE A 186 38.12 -7.35 18.70
N PHE A 187 39.23 -7.25 17.99
CA PHE A 187 39.86 -8.39 17.32
C PHE A 187 40.86 -9.07 18.24
N TYR A 188 40.77 -10.39 18.37
CA TYR A 188 41.67 -11.17 19.21
C TYR A 188 42.17 -12.43 18.50
N LYS A 189 43.38 -12.89 18.84
CA LYS A 189 43.89 -14.19 18.41
C LYS A 189 43.46 -15.25 19.42
N TYR A 190 43.07 -16.43 18.94
CA TYR A 190 42.68 -17.53 19.81
C TYR A 190 43.87 -18.01 20.65
N GLN A 191 43.62 -18.26 21.94
CA GLN A 191 44.57 -18.85 22.88
C GLN A 191 43.83 -19.91 23.71
N LYS A 192 44.47 -21.07 23.96
CA LYS A 192 43.86 -22.22 24.65
C LYS A 192 43.34 -21.85 26.05
N ASN A 193 44.03 -20.95 26.74
CA ASN A 193 43.68 -20.46 28.09
C ASN A 193 42.84 -19.16 28.09
N GLY A 194 42.28 -18.79 26.93
CA GLY A 194 41.56 -17.53 26.74
C GLY A 194 42.49 -16.38 26.35
N ALA A 195 42.06 -15.58 25.36
CA ALA A 195 42.84 -14.43 24.92
C ALA A 195 42.84 -13.33 25.99
N THR A 196 44.01 -12.75 26.25
CA THR A 196 44.21 -11.68 27.25
C THR A 196 44.40 -10.29 26.65
N ASN A 197 44.68 -10.22 25.34
CA ASN A 197 44.86 -8.97 24.59
C ASN A 197 44.07 -8.98 23.28
N GLY A 198 43.52 -7.83 22.88
CA GLY A 198 42.84 -7.64 21.61
C GLY A 198 42.96 -6.21 21.10
N TYR A 199 42.70 -6.00 19.82
CA TYR A 199 42.74 -4.69 19.18
C TYR A 199 41.34 -4.09 19.07
N CYS A 200 41.10 -2.94 19.69
CA CYS A 200 39.82 -2.24 19.62
C CYS A 200 39.78 -1.29 18.40
N THR A 201 38.77 -1.46 17.55
CA THR A 201 38.64 -0.63 16.33
C THR A 201 38.20 0.82 16.61
N TYR A 202 37.65 1.11 17.79
CA TYR A 202 37.26 2.46 18.18
C TYR A 202 38.42 3.31 18.68
N CYS A 203 39.13 2.83 19.71
CA CYS A 203 40.27 3.55 20.28
C CYS A 203 41.57 3.33 19.48
N LYS A 204 41.56 2.37 18.54
CA LYS A 204 42.68 2.00 17.66
C LYS A 204 43.94 1.60 18.44
N LYS A 205 43.75 0.87 19.54
CA LYS A 205 44.81 0.40 20.43
C LYS A 205 44.60 -1.07 20.81
N HIS A 206 45.68 -1.72 21.19
CA HIS A 206 45.62 -2.98 21.92
C HIS A 206 45.13 -2.74 23.34
N VAL A 207 44.19 -3.57 23.78
CA VAL A 207 43.48 -3.43 25.05
C VAL A 207 43.39 -4.78 25.76
N PRO A 208 43.46 -4.79 27.11
CA PRO A 208 43.30 -6.02 27.87
C PRO A 208 41.86 -6.54 27.78
N ILE A 209 41.73 -7.84 27.58
CA ILE A 209 40.45 -8.55 27.50
C ILE A 209 40.52 -9.83 28.35
N ARG A 210 39.39 -10.44 28.67
CA ARG A 210 39.32 -11.67 29.46
C ARG A 210 38.46 -12.70 28.75
N SER A 211 39.07 -13.78 28.27
CA SER A 211 38.42 -14.97 27.69
C SER A 211 37.22 -14.66 26.78
N PRO A 212 37.38 -13.82 25.73
CA PRO A 212 36.28 -13.42 24.87
C PRO A 212 35.72 -14.59 24.05
N LYS A 213 34.40 -14.65 23.89
CA LYS A 213 33.73 -15.55 22.94
C LYS A 213 33.50 -14.86 21.58
N TYR A 214 33.54 -15.65 20.51
CA TYR A 214 33.31 -15.14 19.16
C TYR A 214 31.88 -14.58 19.03
N ASN A 215 31.74 -13.38 18.46
CA ASN A 215 30.48 -12.63 18.32
C ASN A 215 29.82 -12.20 19.64
N GLN A 216 30.51 -12.34 20.77
CA GLN A 216 30.02 -11.83 22.04
C GLN A 216 29.97 -10.30 22.00
N LYS A 217 28.86 -9.72 22.47
CA LYS A 217 28.76 -8.28 22.72
C LYS A 217 29.40 -7.95 24.07
N GLY A 218 30.06 -6.81 24.16
CA GLY A 218 30.62 -6.31 25.39
C GLY A 218 31.05 -4.85 25.27
N HIS A 219 31.92 -4.42 26.17
CA HIS A 219 32.47 -3.07 26.17
C HIS A 219 33.99 -3.14 26.15
N CYS A 220 34.63 -2.15 25.54
CA CYS A 220 36.07 -2.00 25.65
C CYS A 220 36.46 -1.53 27.05
N ASN A 221 37.37 -2.24 27.71
CA ASN A 221 37.83 -1.89 29.07
C ASN A 221 38.61 -0.56 29.16
N ILE A 222 39.04 0.00 28.03
CA ILE A 222 39.80 1.26 27.98
C ILE A 222 38.93 2.45 27.58
N CYS A 223 38.12 2.32 26.51
CA CYS A 223 37.31 3.43 26.01
C CYS A 223 35.81 3.33 26.36
N GLY A 224 35.38 2.25 27.00
CA GLY A 224 33.99 2.02 27.39
C GLY A 224 33.02 1.78 26.23
N GLN A 225 33.47 1.85 24.97
CA GLN A 225 32.55 1.73 23.84
C GLN A 225 31.96 0.33 23.71
N PRO A 226 30.68 0.21 23.35
CA PRO A 226 30.09 -1.06 22.96
C PRO A 226 30.83 -1.67 21.76
N VAL A 227 31.19 -2.93 21.87
CA VAL A 227 31.97 -3.67 20.87
C VAL A 227 31.44 -5.08 20.69
N THR A 228 31.76 -5.69 19.55
CA THR A 228 31.58 -7.13 19.32
C THR A 228 32.95 -7.81 19.19
N PHE A 229 33.18 -8.89 19.95
CA PHE A 229 34.43 -9.62 19.91
C PHE A 229 34.53 -10.49 18.65
N ARG A 230 35.68 -10.41 17.95
CA ARG A 230 35.93 -11.11 16.69
C ARG A 230 37.28 -11.84 16.75
N SER A 231 37.27 -13.15 16.52
CA SER A 231 38.48 -13.94 16.43
C SER A 231 39.09 -13.79 15.05
N VAL A 232 40.36 -13.40 14.97
CA VAL A 232 41.06 -13.13 13.70
C VAL A 232 41.01 -14.33 12.75
N GLY A 233 41.14 -15.55 13.27
CA GLY A 233 41.10 -16.78 12.47
C GLY A 233 39.72 -17.12 11.91
N LYS A 234 38.64 -16.70 12.60
CA LYS A 234 37.25 -17.03 12.21
C LYS A 234 36.55 -15.94 11.39
N SER A 235 37.01 -14.68 11.44
CA SER A 235 36.25 -13.54 10.92
C SER A 235 36.27 -13.34 9.40
N GLY A 236 37.24 -13.91 8.67
CA GLY A 236 37.32 -13.73 7.22
C GLY A 236 37.30 -12.26 6.78
N ARG A 237 36.74 -11.97 5.59
CA ARG A 237 36.44 -10.62 5.11
C ARG A 237 34.98 -10.28 5.38
N PHE A 238 34.72 -9.12 5.97
CA PHE A 238 33.35 -8.65 6.19
C PHE A 238 33.29 -7.11 6.22
N CYS A 239 32.08 -6.55 6.28
CA CYS A 239 31.87 -5.12 6.47
C CYS A 239 30.81 -4.84 7.53
N THR A 240 30.83 -3.61 8.06
CA THR A 240 29.71 -3.08 8.85
C THR A 240 28.48 -2.91 7.97
N LYS A 241 27.33 -2.70 8.62
CA LYS A 241 26.14 -2.15 7.95
C LYS A 241 26.45 -0.77 7.36
N TRP A 242 25.56 -0.32 6.47
CA TRP A 242 25.58 1.05 5.99
C TRP A 242 25.05 2.00 7.07
N TYR A 243 25.78 3.07 7.31
CA TYR A 243 25.43 4.14 8.22
C TYR A 243 25.27 5.44 7.46
N ARG A 244 24.14 6.11 7.69
CA ARG A 244 23.90 7.45 7.18
C ARG A 244 24.58 8.49 8.08
N VAL A 245 25.32 9.40 7.46
CA VAL A 245 25.99 10.50 8.14
C VAL A 245 25.75 11.82 7.41
N TYR A 246 25.72 12.91 8.17
CA TYR A 246 25.34 14.23 7.70
C TYR A 246 26.46 15.23 7.90
N LEU A 247 26.62 16.11 6.92
CA LEU A 247 27.51 17.25 6.98
C LEU A 247 26.73 18.51 6.60
N VAL A 248 26.59 19.42 7.56
CA VAL A 248 26.01 20.74 7.32
C VAL A 248 27.15 21.73 7.13
N GLN A 249 27.19 22.46 6.02
CA GLN A 249 28.28 23.39 5.67
C GLN A 249 27.75 24.69 5.09
N ARG A 250 28.35 25.82 5.47
CA ARG A 250 28.14 27.12 4.81
C ARG A 250 28.55 27.01 3.34
N ARG A 251 27.78 27.58 2.42
CA ARG A 251 28.16 27.63 0.99
C ARG A 251 29.10 28.80 0.74
N LYS A 252 29.80 28.80 -0.41
CA LYS A 252 30.60 29.95 -0.86
C LYS A 252 29.75 31.18 -1.17
N THR A 253 28.46 30.96 -1.42
CA THR A 253 27.43 31.99 -1.57
C THR A 253 26.46 31.91 -0.39
N SER A 254 25.52 32.84 -0.28
CA SER A 254 24.56 32.89 0.83
C SER A 254 23.85 31.55 1.10
N GLY A 255 23.76 31.18 2.38
CA GLY A 255 23.11 29.96 2.87
C GLY A 255 24.06 28.79 3.09
N PHE A 256 23.48 27.59 3.22
CA PHE A 256 24.21 26.39 3.60
C PHE A 256 23.74 25.17 2.81
N VAL A 257 24.46 24.07 2.93
CA VAL A 257 24.14 22.77 2.32
C VAL A 257 24.12 21.69 3.39
N ILE A 258 23.12 20.82 3.33
CA ILE A 258 23.10 19.54 4.03
C ILE A 258 23.54 18.48 3.02
N ARG A 259 24.66 17.84 3.30
CA ARG A 259 25.23 16.76 2.50
C ARG A 259 24.98 15.45 3.23
N ILE A 260 24.48 14.46 2.50
CA ILE A 260 24.05 13.16 3.04
C ILE A 260 24.94 12.09 2.43
N PHE A 261 25.55 11.28 3.30
CA PHE A 261 26.47 10.22 2.90
C PHE A 261 26.01 8.88 3.46
N GLN A 262 26.40 7.81 2.77
CA GLN A 262 26.41 6.47 3.32
C GLN A 262 27.85 6.03 3.54
N ALA A 263 28.09 5.45 4.71
CA ALA A 263 29.41 4.96 5.07
C ALA A 263 29.36 3.56 5.64
N ARG A 264 30.40 2.77 5.37
CA ARG A 264 30.66 1.48 6.01
C ARG A 264 32.15 1.20 6.05
N THR A 265 32.58 0.34 6.95
CA THR A 265 33.98 -0.08 7.06
C THR A 265 34.12 -1.54 6.67
N TRP A 266 35.12 -1.82 5.83
CA TRP A 266 35.54 -3.14 5.42
C TRP A 266 36.72 -3.61 6.26
N TYR A 267 36.63 -4.84 6.74
CA TYR A 267 37.71 -5.53 7.46
C TYR A 267 38.25 -6.66 6.59
N LYS A 268 39.55 -6.64 6.34
CA LYS A 268 40.27 -7.66 5.56
C LYS A 268 40.65 -8.86 6.45
N LYS A 269 40.85 -10.03 5.83
CA LYS A 269 41.43 -11.19 6.52
C LYS A 269 42.86 -10.83 6.98
N ALA A 270 43.16 -11.02 8.26
CA ALA A 270 44.43 -10.65 8.94
C ALA A 270 44.78 -9.14 9.03
N GLY A 271 44.23 -8.27 8.17
CA GLY A 271 44.43 -6.80 8.19
C GLY A 271 43.35 -6.02 8.94
N TYR A 272 43.05 -6.37 10.19
CA TYR A 272 41.97 -5.74 10.96
C TYR A 272 42.34 -4.36 11.55
N ALA A 273 43.63 -4.05 11.64
CA ALA A 273 44.12 -2.72 12.01
C ALA A 273 44.09 -1.75 10.82
N ASP A 274 44.26 -2.26 9.60
CA ASP A 274 44.24 -1.52 8.32
C ASP A 274 42.89 -1.72 7.61
N CYS A 275 41.84 -1.17 8.23
CA CYS A 275 40.48 -1.24 7.72
C CYS A 275 40.19 -0.11 6.72
N GLU A 276 39.35 -0.38 5.72
CA GLU A 276 38.99 0.59 4.69
C GLU A 276 37.57 1.12 4.91
N THR A 277 37.42 2.43 5.09
CA THR A 277 36.09 3.06 5.21
C THR A 277 35.64 3.59 3.84
N THR A 278 34.59 2.97 3.29
CA THR A 278 33.87 3.52 2.13
C THR A 278 32.91 4.59 2.65
N CYS A 279 32.94 5.77 2.04
CA CYS A 279 32.01 6.87 2.33
C CYS A 279 31.66 7.58 1.02
N HIS A 280 30.44 7.41 0.53
CA HIS A 280 29.98 8.06 -0.69
C HIS A 280 28.85 9.05 -0.40
N GLU A 281 28.89 10.19 -1.08
CA GLU A 281 27.86 11.22 -0.99
C GLU A 281 26.69 10.86 -1.91
N GLU A 282 25.48 10.81 -1.37
CA GLU A 282 24.28 10.45 -2.13
C GLU A 282 23.45 11.66 -2.50
N GLN A 283 23.41 12.68 -1.62
CA GLN A 283 22.46 13.78 -1.74
C GLN A 283 23.02 15.10 -1.19
N ARG A 284 22.64 16.20 -1.85
CA ARG A 284 22.91 17.58 -1.43
C ARG A 284 21.62 18.37 -1.40
N ARG A 285 21.23 18.84 -0.23
CA ARG A 285 20.09 19.73 -0.03
C ARG A 285 20.59 21.14 0.22
N ILE A 286 20.22 22.05 -0.67
CA ILE A 286 20.68 23.44 -0.67
C ILE A 286 19.67 24.28 0.07
N PHE A 287 20.15 25.06 1.05
CA PHE A 287 19.34 25.95 1.85
C PHE A 287 19.80 27.39 1.69
N SER A 288 18.85 28.30 1.80
CA SER A 288 19.10 29.75 1.95
C SER A 288 19.56 30.07 3.37
N ALA A 289 20.03 31.30 3.60
CA ALA A 289 20.49 31.75 4.90
C ALA A 289 19.39 31.77 5.98
N ASN A 290 18.11 31.79 5.60
CA ASN A 290 16.97 31.74 6.53
C ASN A 290 16.43 30.31 6.76
N GLY A 291 17.17 29.28 6.33
CA GLY A 291 16.78 27.88 6.54
C GLY A 291 15.72 27.34 5.58
N LYS A 292 15.33 28.08 4.53
CA LYS A 292 14.46 27.55 3.46
C LYS A 292 15.25 26.71 2.46
N GLU A 293 14.77 25.50 2.19
CA GLU A 293 15.30 24.63 1.13
C GLU A 293 15.04 25.25 -0.25
N ILE A 294 16.09 25.38 -1.04
CA ILE A 294 16.10 25.95 -2.39
C ILE A 294 16.06 24.85 -3.44
N SER A 295 16.88 23.80 -3.27
CA SER A 295 17.02 22.72 -4.25
C SER A 295 17.57 21.45 -3.62
N ASN A 296 17.26 20.32 -4.25
CA ASN A 296 17.66 18.99 -3.81
C ASN A 296 18.34 18.25 -4.97
N PHE A 297 19.59 17.82 -4.77
CA PHE A 297 20.36 17.09 -5.77
C PHE A 297 20.71 15.70 -5.28
N VAL A 298 20.53 14.71 -6.15
CA VAL A 298 20.92 13.31 -5.92
C VAL A 298 22.05 12.96 -6.87
N TYR A 299 23.07 12.25 -6.38
CA TYR A 299 24.14 11.73 -7.22
C TYR A 299 23.68 10.44 -7.90
N GLY A 300 23.64 10.41 -9.23
CA GLY A 300 23.09 9.27 -9.96
C GLY A 300 23.36 9.28 -11.45
N LEU A 301 22.86 8.23 -12.12
CA LEU A 301 23.07 8.01 -13.54
C LEU A 301 22.10 8.84 -14.39
N PHE A 302 22.54 10.01 -14.84
CA PHE A 302 21.73 10.94 -15.62
C PHE A 302 21.42 10.36 -17.00
N LYS A 303 20.13 10.14 -17.27
CA LYS A 303 19.61 9.59 -18.54
C LYS A 303 20.41 8.35 -19.01
N ARG A 304 20.77 7.46 -18.07
CA ARG A 304 21.51 6.21 -18.30
C ARG A 304 22.89 6.37 -18.98
N ARG A 305 23.55 7.53 -18.85
CA ARG A 305 24.79 7.84 -19.61
C ARG A 305 25.97 8.28 -18.76
N GLU A 306 25.76 9.14 -17.76
CA GLU A 306 26.85 9.69 -16.95
C GLU A 306 26.45 9.79 -15.48
N MET A 307 27.40 9.52 -14.57
CA MET A 307 27.19 9.74 -13.14
C MET A 307 27.41 11.21 -12.81
N ARG A 308 26.42 11.87 -12.21
CA ARG A 308 26.50 13.28 -11.82
C ARG A 308 25.47 13.67 -10.77
N TRP A 309 25.56 14.91 -10.30
CA TRP A 309 24.49 15.56 -9.52
C TRP A 309 23.30 15.88 -10.41
N ILE A 310 22.13 15.37 -10.04
CA ILE A 310 20.87 15.52 -10.76
C ILE A 310 19.88 16.25 -9.86
N LEU A 311 19.28 17.33 -10.36
CA LEU A 311 18.22 18.04 -9.66
C LEU A 311 17.00 17.13 -9.53
N TYR A 312 16.57 16.89 -8.30
CA TYR A 312 15.42 16.05 -7.99
C TYR A 312 14.23 16.96 -7.63
N TRP A 313 13.22 16.99 -8.50
CA TRP A 313 12.11 17.92 -8.42
C TRP A 313 11.04 17.57 -7.39
N LYS A 314 11.06 16.36 -6.81
CA LYS A 314 10.06 15.98 -5.82
C LYS A 314 10.37 16.62 -4.45
N PRO A 315 9.34 17.07 -3.71
CA PRO A 315 9.51 17.56 -2.34
C PRO A 315 10.25 16.58 -1.44
N TRP A 316 11.00 17.10 -0.46
CA TRP A 316 11.80 16.32 0.50
C TRP A 316 11.02 15.16 1.16
N TYR A 317 9.71 15.35 1.38
CA TYR A 317 8.79 14.37 1.98
C TYR A 317 8.82 13.02 1.27
N TYR A 318 9.01 13.00 -0.06
CA TYR A 318 9.07 11.77 -0.86
C TYR A 318 10.47 11.12 -0.92
N THR A 319 11.49 11.76 -0.34
CA THR A 319 12.88 11.29 -0.37
C THR A 319 13.45 10.94 1.00
N CYS A 320 12.91 11.47 2.10
CA CYS A 320 13.49 11.37 3.43
C CYS A 320 12.44 11.40 4.57
N CYS A 321 11.41 10.55 4.53
CA CYS A 321 10.48 10.40 5.66
C CYS A 321 10.58 8.98 6.23
N GLY A 322 11.10 8.85 7.46
CA GLY A 322 11.20 7.57 8.18
C GLY A 322 12.42 7.47 9.12
N ILE A 323 12.35 6.59 10.12
CA ILE A 323 13.43 6.36 11.11
C ILE A 323 14.77 5.99 10.43
N GLN A 324 14.71 5.30 9.28
CA GLN A 324 15.87 4.92 8.46
C GLN A 324 16.69 6.10 7.92
N TYR A 325 16.16 7.32 7.98
CA TYR A 325 16.87 8.54 7.57
C TYR A 325 17.64 9.19 8.73
N LYS A 326 17.41 8.84 10.01
CA LYS A 326 18.20 9.40 11.11
C LYS A 326 19.67 8.95 11.03
N GLY A 327 20.61 9.89 11.17
CA GLY A 327 22.05 9.64 11.07
C GLY A 327 22.87 10.58 11.95
N ASN A 328 24.17 10.31 12.07
CA ASN A 328 25.06 11.13 12.89
C ASN A 328 25.43 12.41 12.15
N VAL A 329 25.43 13.56 12.83
CA VAL A 329 25.75 14.85 12.24
C VAL A 329 27.14 15.30 12.66
N TYR A 330 27.94 15.74 11.70
CA TYR A 330 29.28 16.27 11.95
C TYR A 330 29.19 17.59 12.76
N PRO A 331 29.71 17.63 14.00
CA PRO A 331 29.37 18.71 14.92
C PRO A 331 30.20 19.98 14.71
N TYR A 332 31.42 19.87 14.16
CA TYR A 332 32.38 20.97 14.19
C TYR A 332 31.99 22.15 13.29
N THR A 333 31.26 21.90 12.19
CA THR A 333 30.72 22.96 11.34
C THR A 333 29.47 23.61 11.92
N LEU A 334 28.73 22.89 12.77
CA LEU A 334 27.49 23.41 13.38
C LEU A 334 27.76 24.59 14.32
N SER A 335 28.92 24.64 14.98
CA SER A 335 29.23 25.72 15.92
C SER A 335 29.22 27.10 15.26
N ASP A 336 29.87 27.22 14.11
CA ASP A 336 29.89 28.47 13.35
C ASP A 336 28.51 28.76 12.71
N LEU A 337 27.88 27.75 12.09
CA LEU A 337 26.54 27.90 11.52
C LEU A 337 25.49 28.33 12.56
N SER A 338 25.58 27.84 13.80
CA SER A 338 24.66 28.21 14.89
C SER A 338 24.78 29.66 15.36
N ARG A 339 25.87 30.36 15.02
CA ARG A 339 26.02 31.80 15.31
C ARG A 339 25.43 32.68 14.19
N HIS A 340 25.13 32.08 13.04
CA HIS A 340 24.73 32.77 11.82
C HIS A 340 23.47 32.15 11.22
N GLU A 341 23.57 31.32 10.19
CA GLU A 341 22.43 30.78 9.42
C GLU A 341 21.45 29.94 10.23
N LEU A 342 21.94 29.29 11.30
CA LEU A 342 21.15 28.37 12.13
C LEU A 342 20.80 28.95 13.52
N LYS A 343 21.05 30.24 13.76
CA LYS A 343 20.94 30.87 15.10
C LYS A 343 19.55 30.74 15.74
N GLU A 344 18.50 30.75 14.92
CA GLU A 344 17.09 30.70 15.35
C GLU A 344 16.48 29.30 15.16
N THR A 345 17.31 28.26 14.99
CA THR A 345 16.81 26.92 14.68
C THR A 345 16.87 25.96 15.86
N GLY A 346 17.84 26.12 16.77
CA GLY A 346 18.14 25.11 17.80
C GLY A 346 18.75 23.81 17.27
N LEU A 347 19.07 23.72 15.97
CA LEU A 347 19.53 22.47 15.34
C LEU A 347 20.83 21.96 15.96
N ARG A 348 21.75 22.84 16.38
CA ARG A 348 23.03 22.44 16.98
C ARG A 348 22.80 21.76 18.33
N GLU A 349 22.00 22.36 19.19
CA GLU A 349 21.67 21.86 20.52
C GLU A 349 20.99 20.49 20.40
N TYR A 350 20.03 20.37 19.48
CA TYR A 350 19.35 19.10 19.19
C TYR A 350 20.32 18.03 18.66
N ALA A 351 21.18 18.37 17.69
CA ALA A 351 22.15 17.45 17.10
C ALA A 351 23.24 16.97 18.08
N LEU A 352 23.63 17.81 19.05
CA LEU A 352 24.62 17.44 20.07
C LEU A 352 24.04 16.54 21.16
N ARG A 353 22.76 16.71 21.48
CA ARG A 353 22.09 15.89 22.49
C ARG A 353 21.66 14.53 21.95
N GLN A 354 21.10 14.51 20.75
CA GLN A 354 20.54 13.31 20.16
C GLN A 354 21.62 12.49 19.45
N LYS A 355 21.55 11.15 19.58
CA LYS A 355 22.52 10.25 18.95
C LYS A 355 22.45 10.29 17.43
N LYS A 356 21.24 10.34 16.86
CA LYS A 356 20.97 10.34 15.42
C LYS A 356 19.78 11.22 15.09
N ILE A 357 19.92 12.09 14.09
CA ILE A 357 18.84 12.98 13.65
C ILE A 357 18.75 13.02 12.12
N ASP A 358 17.64 13.54 11.61
CA ASP A 358 17.55 14.01 10.23
C ASP A 358 17.48 15.55 10.25
N PRO A 359 18.61 16.25 10.01
CA PRO A 359 18.65 17.71 10.07
C PRO A 359 17.76 18.37 9.00
N GLY A 360 17.53 17.71 7.87
CA GLY A 360 16.69 18.26 6.83
C GLY A 360 15.20 18.15 7.14
N LYS A 361 14.78 17.05 7.80
CA LYS A 361 13.42 16.93 8.36
C LYS A 361 13.20 17.93 9.50
N TYR A 362 14.19 18.08 10.38
CA TYR A 362 14.15 19.04 11.47
C TYR A 362 13.90 20.47 10.94
N LEU A 363 14.71 20.92 9.97
CA LEU A 363 14.57 22.27 9.42
C LEU A 363 13.24 22.48 8.70
N TYR A 364 12.74 21.47 7.97
CA TYR A 364 11.42 21.55 7.36
C TYR A 364 10.31 21.77 8.40
N LEU A 365 10.32 20.99 9.49
CA LEU A 365 9.33 21.14 10.56
C LEU A 365 9.53 22.40 11.38
N TRP A 366 10.75 22.90 11.52
CA TRP A 366 11.01 24.21 12.13
C TRP A 366 10.35 25.35 11.35
N GLN A 367 10.26 25.27 10.02
CA GLN A 367 9.53 26.28 9.24
C GLN A 367 8.03 26.32 9.55
N THR A 368 7.43 25.17 9.90
CA THR A 368 6.01 25.07 10.23
C THR A 368 5.74 25.24 11.74
N TYR A 369 6.71 24.88 12.58
CA TYR A 369 6.72 25.01 14.04
C TYR A 369 7.98 25.78 14.51
N PRO A 370 8.05 27.12 14.34
CA PRO A 370 9.20 27.91 14.81
C PRO A 370 9.46 27.76 16.31
N VAL A 371 8.44 27.39 17.09
CA VAL A 371 8.56 27.08 18.53
C VAL A 371 9.53 25.92 18.82
N LEU A 372 9.89 25.09 17.83
CA LEU A 372 10.90 24.03 17.97
C LEU A 372 12.22 24.55 18.53
N GLU A 373 12.65 25.76 18.13
CA GLU A 373 13.85 26.39 18.68
C GLU A 373 13.75 26.54 20.21
N GLN A 374 12.63 27.08 20.70
CA GLN A 374 12.38 27.31 22.12
C GLN A 374 12.27 25.99 22.89
N ILE A 375 11.63 24.97 22.30
CA ILE A 375 11.47 23.64 22.91
C ILE A 375 12.85 22.98 23.08
N VAL A 376 13.69 23.01 22.04
CA VAL A 376 15.06 22.49 22.11
C VAL A 376 15.89 23.24 23.14
N LYS A 377 15.87 24.58 23.11
CA LYS A 377 16.64 25.42 24.05
C LYS A 377 16.14 25.27 25.49
N ALA A 378 14.90 24.87 25.70
CA ALA A 378 14.35 24.51 27.00
C ALA A 378 14.75 23.10 27.50
N GLY A 379 15.41 22.30 26.67
CA GLY A 379 15.86 20.94 27.01
C GLY A 379 14.79 19.85 26.87
N LEU A 380 13.66 20.14 26.22
CA LEU A 380 12.54 19.22 26.04
C LEU A 380 12.75 18.30 24.82
N PHE A 381 13.79 17.47 24.85
CA PHE A 381 14.23 16.72 23.66
C PHE A 381 13.28 15.59 23.27
N GLN A 382 12.59 14.96 24.24
CA GLN A 382 11.58 13.92 23.94
C GLN A 382 10.39 14.52 23.20
N LEU A 383 9.90 15.69 23.63
CA LEU A 383 8.84 16.40 22.94
C LEU A 383 9.26 16.80 21.51
N VAL A 384 10.52 17.18 21.28
CA VAL A 384 11.03 17.44 19.93
C VAL A 384 10.92 16.18 19.07
N ASP A 385 11.32 15.02 19.57
CA ASP A 385 11.19 13.75 18.85
C ASP A 385 9.74 13.44 18.50
N ASP A 386 8.79 13.66 19.42
CA ASP A 386 7.36 13.46 19.18
C ASP A 386 6.81 14.44 18.13
N ILE A 387 7.26 15.70 18.12
CA ILE A 387 6.90 16.67 17.05
C ILE A 387 7.44 16.20 15.71
N LEU A 388 8.70 15.76 15.66
CA LEU A 388 9.29 15.24 14.43
C LEU A 388 8.56 13.97 13.95
N GLU A 389 7.97 13.19 14.86
CA GLU A 389 7.19 11.99 14.54
C GLU A 389 5.69 12.27 14.36
N TYR A 390 5.29 13.55 14.32
CA TYR A 390 3.92 14.04 14.18
C TYR A 390 2.95 13.61 15.30
N ARG A 391 3.47 13.13 16.43
CA ARG A 391 2.70 12.64 17.60
C ARG A 391 2.26 13.75 18.56
N ALA A 392 2.80 14.96 18.39
CA ALA A 392 2.50 16.10 19.26
C ALA A 392 1.73 17.23 18.56
N THR A 393 1.24 17.01 17.33
CA THR A 393 0.75 18.10 16.48
C THR A 393 -0.54 18.76 16.97
N ASP A 394 -1.35 18.03 17.74
CA ASP A 394 -2.57 18.46 18.42
C ASP A 394 -2.31 19.05 19.81
N ALA A 395 -1.21 18.66 20.45
CA ALA A 395 -0.86 19.08 21.81
C ALA A 395 -0.19 20.46 21.89
N ILE A 396 0.39 20.97 20.79
CA ILE A 396 1.13 22.25 20.81
C ILE A 396 0.61 23.24 19.77
N LYS A 397 0.71 24.54 20.09
CA LYS A 397 0.52 25.60 19.10
C LYS A 397 1.78 25.74 18.25
N ARG A 398 1.60 25.98 16.94
CA ARG A 398 2.71 26.17 15.98
C ARG A 398 3.58 27.39 16.26
N LYS A 399 3.01 28.44 16.84
CA LYS A 399 3.65 29.73 17.12
C LYS A 399 3.32 30.19 18.53
N GLY A 400 4.26 30.86 19.19
CA GLY A 400 4.07 31.46 20.50
C GLY A 400 5.34 32.18 20.98
N ARG A 401 5.18 33.18 21.85
CA ARG A 401 6.29 34.00 22.37
C ARG A 401 6.98 33.34 23.57
N LYS A 402 6.26 32.51 24.34
CA LYS A 402 6.77 31.84 25.54
C LYS A 402 6.36 30.36 25.56
N PRO A 403 7.17 29.46 26.15
CA PRO A 403 6.84 28.05 26.30
C PRO A 403 5.46 27.75 26.88
N THR A 404 5.06 28.46 27.93
CA THR A 404 3.75 28.32 28.57
C THR A 404 2.58 28.58 27.61
N ASP A 405 2.76 29.48 26.65
CA ASP A 405 1.69 29.91 25.75
C ASP A 405 1.41 28.89 24.65
N PHE A 406 2.48 28.33 24.06
CA PHE A 406 2.37 27.37 22.96
C PHE A 406 2.24 25.92 23.44
N LEU A 407 2.71 25.61 24.64
CA LEU A 407 2.44 24.33 25.31
C LEU A 407 1.12 24.35 26.09
N SER A 408 0.45 25.50 26.19
CA SER A 408 -0.83 25.67 26.90
C SER A 408 -0.79 25.28 28.39
N VAL A 409 0.35 25.42 29.06
CA VAL A 409 0.58 25.06 30.48
C VAL A 409 0.97 26.27 31.33
N THR A 410 1.00 26.16 32.67
CA THR A 410 1.58 27.18 33.55
C THR A 410 3.09 26.96 33.76
N LYS A 411 3.75 27.86 34.50
CA LYS A 411 5.16 27.71 34.88
C LYS A 411 5.42 26.47 35.76
N LYS A 412 4.42 26.02 36.53
CA LYS A 412 4.55 24.84 37.40
C LYS A 412 4.63 23.58 36.55
N GLU A 413 3.63 23.33 35.71
CA GLU A 413 3.61 22.16 34.82
C GLU A 413 4.76 22.17 33.81
N PHE A 414 5.14 23.35 33.28
CA PHE A 414 6.30 23.44 32.39
C PHE A 414 7.60 22.97 33.05
N ARG A 415 7.84 23.32 34.33
CA ARG A 415 9.01 22.83 35.07
C ARG A 415 8.97 21.32 35.21
N ARG A 416 7.81 20.77 35.62
CA ARG A 416 7.62 19.31 35.74
C ARG A 416 7.90 18.59 34.43
N LEU A 417 7.33 19.06 33.31
CA LEU A 417 7.58 18.49 31.99
C LEU A 417 9.07 18.45 31.64
N ARG A 418 9.80 19.52 31.97
CA ARG A 418 11.25 19.62 31.73
C ARG A 418 12.04 18.67 32.62
N ASP A 419 11.71 18.62 33.91
CA ASP A 419 12.45 17.82 34.89
C ASP A 419 12.31 16.31 34.60
N MET A 420 11.15 15.88 34.06
CA MET A 420 10.95 14.50 33.57
C MET A 420 11.39 14.27 32.11
N ASN A 421 11.83 15.32 31.39
CA ASN A 421 12.05 15.29 29.93
C ASN A 421 10.87 14.64 29.18
N GLY A 422 9.65 15.08 29.49
CA GLY A 422 8.41 14.48 29.01
C GLY A 422 8.13 14.75 27.52
N GLY A 423 7.36 13.85 26.92
CA GLY A 423 6.90 13.92 25.54
C GLY A 423 5.50 14.51 25.40
N ALA A 424 4.83 14.16 24.30
CA ALA A 424 3.50 14.64 23.95
C ALA A 424 2.43 14.17 24.95
N LYS A 425 2.53 12.94 25.46
CA LYS A 425 1.53 12.38 26.38
C LYS A 425 1.62 13.00 27.76
N GLU A 426 2.83 13.12 28.32
CA GLU A 426 3.06 13.79 29.59
C GLU A 426 2.58 15.25 29.50
N LEU A 427 2.82 15.92 28.37
CA LEU A 427 2.30 17.25 28.11
C LEU A 427 0.75 17.28 28.13
N LYS A 428 0.07 16.33 27.47
CA LYS A 428 -1.40 16.26 27.47
C LYS A 428 -1.96 16.05 28.88
N TRP A 429 -1.34 15.20 29.69
CA TRP A 429 -1.72 15.03 31.10
C TRP A 429 -1.54 16.31 31.92
N LEU A 430 -0.44 17.03 31.71
CA LEU A 430 -0.19 18.31 32.37
C LEU A 430 -1.14 19.44 31.90
N GLN A 431 -1.54 19.43 30.62
CA GLN A 431 -2.59 20.32 30.11
C GLN A 431 -3.94 20.02 30.76
N PHE A 432 -4.26 18.74 30.96
CA PHE A 432 -5.46 18.32 31.67
C PHE A 432 -5.43 18.69 33.17
N GLU A 433 -4.29 18.55 33.85
CA GLU A 433 -4.09 19.06 35.22
C GLU A 433 -4.44 20.55 35.30
N LYS A 434 -3.94 21.36 34.35
CA LYS A 434 -4.23 22.79 34.29
C LYS A 434 -5.73 23.06 34.07
N SER A 435 -6.37 22.39 33.12
CA SER A 435 -7.78 22.67 32.79
C SER A 435 -8.76 22.17 33.86
N SER A 436 -8.43 21.06 34.53
CA SER A 436 -9.26 20.49 35.60
C SER A 436 -9.04 21.14 36.96
N GLY A 437 -7.92 21.84 37.16
CA GLY A 437 -7.51 22.39 38.46
C GLY A 437 -7.10 21.33 39.49
N ARG A 438 -7.05 20.05 39.11
CA ARG A 438 -6.71 18.92 39.99
C ARG A 438 -5.26 18.51 39.79
N ILE A 439 -4.49 18.48 40.86
CA ILE A 439 -3.08 18.05 40.82
C ILE A 439 -3.00 16.55 40.56
N ILE A 440 -2.19 16.16 39.58
CA ILE A 440 -1.87 14.78 39.22
C ILE A 440 -0.42 14.52 39.62
N LYS A 441 -0.12 13.44 40.32
CA LYS A 441 1.27 13.12 40.71
C LYS A 441 2.08 12.68 39.48
N ASP A 442 3.39 12.97 39.46
CA ASP A 442 4.27 12.62 38.33
C ASP A 442 4.30 11.10 38.04
N GLU A 443 4.25 10.28 39.09
CA GLU A 443 4.19 8.81 38.99
C GLU A 443 2.93 8.33 38.25
N GLU A 444 1.80 9.00 38.44
CA GLU A 444 0.55 8.70 37.73
C GLU A 444 0.66 9.10 36.25
N ILE A 445 1.23 10.27 35.97
CA ILE A 445 1.46 10.74 34.60
C ILE A 445 2.39 9.76 33.85
N TYR A 446 3.48 9.34 34.49
CA TYR A 446 4.43 8.38 33.92
C TYR A 446 3.75 7.04 33.63
N TRP A 447 2.95 6.52 34.57
CA TRP A 447 2.23 5.26 34.38
C TRP A 447 1.22 5.37 33.22
N MET A 448 0.41 6.43 33.19
CA MET A 448 -0.56 6.64 32.11
C MET A 448 0.12 6.75 30.74
N ALA A 449 1.21 7.52 30.64
CA ALA A 449 1.95 7.69 29.39
C ALA A 449 2.59 6.37 28.91
N LYS A 450 3.11 5.56 29.85
CA LYS A 450 3.70 4.24 29.58
C LYS A 450 2.67 3.24 29.06
N GLU A 451 1.46 3.23 29.61
CA GLU A 451 0.34 2.40 29.14
C GLU A 451 -0.35 2.99 27.90
N GLU A 452 0.26 3.97 27.24
CA GLU A 452 -0.22 4.62 26.02
C GLU A 452 -1.58 5.37 26.18
N LEU A 453 -1.93 5.76 27.41
CA LEU A 453 -3.21 6.43 27.73
C LEU A 453 -3.11 7.97 27.67
N GLU A 454 -4.13 8.60 27.09
CA GLU A 454 -4.34 10.05 27.09
C GLU A 454 -5.59 10.46 27.89
N PRO A 455 -5.71 11.72 28.35
CA PRO A 455 -6.90 12.19 29.07
C PRO A 455 -8.22 11.96 28.33
N LYS A 456 -8.22 12.09 27.00
CA LYS A 456 -9.41 11.86 26.17
C LYS A 456 -9.95 10.44 26.32
N ASP A 457 -9.08 9.47 26.55
CA ASP A 457 -9.44 8.07 26.63
C ASP A 457 -10.20 7.77 27.92
N LEU A 458 -10.06 8.62 28.95
CA LEU A 458 -10.72 8.47 30.24
C LEU A 458 -11.91 9.42 30.44
N GLN A 459 -12.25 10.27 29.46
CA GLN A 459 -13.31 11.28 29.59
C GLN A 459 -14.64 10.72 30.13
N PHE A 460 -14.94 9.46 29.83
CA PHE A 460 -16.14 8.79 30.30
C PHE A 460 -16.23 8.60 31.82
N VAL A 461 -15.14 8.76 32.60
CA VAL A 461 -15.06 8.57 34.07
C VAL A 461 -14.34 9.70 34.85
N LEU A 462 -13.70 10.65 34.16
CA LEU A 462 -12.85 11.67 34.81
C LEU A 462 -13.63 12.69 35.68
N ASP A 463 -14.92 12.82 35.47
CA ASP A 463 -15.84 13.62 36.27
C ASP A 463 -16.02 13.07 37.70
N ARG A 464 -15.98 11.75 37.84
CA ARG A 464 -16.26 11.03 39.11
C ARG A 464 -15.06 10.29 39.71
N MET A 465 -14.00 10.03 38.95
CA MET A 465 -12.78 9.39 39.46
C MET A 465 -11.54 10.28 39.30
N SER A 466 -10.69 10.28 40.32
CA SER A 466 -9.32 10.81 40.20
C SER A 466 -8.43 9.86 39.39
N ILE A 467 -7.36 10.40 38.79
CA ILE A 467 -6.40 9.62 38.00
C ILE A 467 -5.81 8.45 38.79
N CYS A 468 -5.50 8.66 40.07
CA CYS A 468 -5.00 7.62 40.96
C CYS A 468 -6.03 6.49 41.16
N GLN A 469 -7.31 6.83 41.34
CA GLN A 469 -8.37 5.82 41.42
C GLN A 469 -8.55 5.06 40.10
N VAL A 470 -8.42 5.73 38.95
CA VAL A 470 -8.49 5.06 37.65
C VAL A 470 -7.34 4.08 37.48
N ARG A 471 -6.10 4.50 37.77
CA ARG A 471 -4.93 3.61 37.75
C ARG A 471 -5.14 2.38 38.62
N HIS A 472 -5.52 2.57 39.88
CA HIS A 472 -5.76 1.45 40.80
C HIS A 472 -6.88 0.51 40.31
N TYR A 473 -7.94 1.07 39.73
CA TYR A 473 -9.02 0.26 39.18
C TYR A 473 -8.56 -0.56 37.97
N LEU A 474 -7.89 0.05 37.01
CA LEU A 474 -7.38 -0.63 35.82
C LEU A 474 -6.39 -1.74 36.19
N MET A 475 -5.45 -1.47 37.11
CA MET A 475 -4.52 -2.48 37.60
C MET A 475 -5.25 -3.66 38.27
N LYS A 476 -6.21 -3.37 39.15
CA LYS A 476 -6.98 -4.41 39.84
C LYS A 476 -7.78 -5.29 38.89
N GLN A 477 -8.37 -4.72 37.84
CA GLN A 477 -9.11 -5.51 36.84
C GLN A 477 -8.16 -6.33 35.96
N SER A 478 -7.02 -5.76 35.56
CA SER A 478 -5.97 -6.48 34.82
C SER A 478 -5.40 -7.66 35.61
N GLU A 479 -5.12 -7.50 36.91
CA GLU A 479 -4.67 -8.59 37.79
C GLU A 479 -5.71 -9.71 37.92
N LYS A 480 -7.00 -9.38 37.87
CA LYS A 480 -8.08 -10.36 37.99
C LYS A 480 -8.34 -11.16 36.73
N SER A 481 -8.35 -10.52 35.57
CA SER A 481 -8.65 -11.21 34.30
C SER A 481 -7.39 -11.73 33.59
N GLY A 482 -6.23 -11.15 33.88
CA GLY A 482 -4.98 -11.40 33.14
C GLY A 482 -4.88 -10.62 31.83
N ASP A 483 -5.84 -9.75 31.53
CA ASP A 483 -5.84 -8.94 30.31
C ASP A 483 -4.94 -7.71 30.43
N ASP A 484 -4.51 -7.19 29.29
CA ASP A 484 -3.78 -5.93 29.24
C ASP A 484 -4.68 -4.71 29.52
N ILE A 485 -4.08 -3.60 29.94
CA ILE A 485 -4.80 -2.38 30.34
C ILE A 485 -5.66 -1.81 29.20
N SER A 486 -5.24 -1.95 27.94
CA SER A 486 -5.99 -1.41 26.81
C SER A 486 -7.29 -2.18 26.58
N HIS A 487 -7.24 -3.51 26.72
CA HIS A 487 -8.43 -4.36 26.66
C HIS A 487 -9.39 -4.05 27.82
N ILE A 488 -8.88 -3.98 29.06
CA ILE A 488 -9.69 -3.60 30.23
C ILE A 488 -10.40 -2.26 30.01
N LEU A 489 -9.69 -1.26 29.48
CA LEU A 489 -10.26 0.05 29.21
C LEU A 489 -11.40 -0.01 28.18
N GLN A 490 -11.25 -0.83 27.13
CA GLN A 490 -12.29 -1.04 26.13
C GLN A 490 -13.53 -1.69 26.73
N VAL A 491 -13.36 -2.81 27.45
CA VAL A 491 -14.46 -3.51 28.15
C VAL A 491 -15.18 -2.56 29.11
N TRP A 492 -14.45 -1.69 29.80
CA TRP A 492 -15.04 -0.72 30.72
C TRP A 492 -15.92 0.31 30.02
N LYS A 493 -15.45 0.86 28.89
CA LYS A 493 -16.23 1.79 28.06
C LYS A 493 -17.49 1.12 27.51
N ASP A 494 -17.35 -0.10 26.99
CA ASP A 494 -18.45 -0.84 26.40
C ASP A 494 -19.51 -1.18 27.45
N TYR A 495 -19.08 -1.63 28.63
CA TYR A 495 -19.96 -1.90 29.75
C TYR A 495 -20.74 -0.64 30.18
N LEU A 496 -20.08 0.50 30.40
CA LEU A 496 -20.78 1.72 30.82
C LEU A 496 -21.74 2.25 29.75
N SER A 497 -21.40 2.09 28.47
CA SER A 497 -22.29 2.40 27.35
C SER A 497 -23.54 1.51 27.37
N MET A 498 -23.39 0.20 27.60
CA MET A 498 -24.51 -0.73 27.73
C MET A 498 -25.34 -0.44 28.98
N ALA A 499 -24.71 -0.17 30.12
CA ALA A 499 -25.40 0.19 31.36
C ALA A 499 -26.31 1.41 31.16
N GLY A 500 -25.83 2.45 30.46
CA GLY A 500 -26.66 3.60 30.08
C GLY A 500 -27.87 3.23 29.19
N LYS A 501 -27.69 2.34 28.20
CA LYS A 501 -28.80 1.85 27.34
C LYS A 501 -29.81 0.98 28.11
N LEU A 502 -29.34 0.31 29.15
CA LEU A 502 -30.17 -0.45 30.10
C LEU A 502 -30.81 0.46 31.16
N ARG A 503 -30.59 1.78 31.10
CA ARG A 503 -31.11 2.78 32.06
C ARG A 503 -30.59 2.57 33.49
N LEU A 504 -29.43 1.94 33.64
CA LEU A 504 -28.72 1.89 34.93
C LEU A 504 -28.09 3.26 35.21
N ASP A 505 -28.01 3.62 36.49
CA ASP A 505 -27.32 4.85 36.90
C ASP A 505 -25.81 4.70 36.76
N VAL A 506 -25.24 5.29 35.71
CA VAL A 506 -23.80 5.28 35.44
C VAL A 506 -22.99 6.17 36.39
N TYR A 507 -23.63 6.89 37.31
CA TYR A 507 -23.00 7.63 38.40
C TYR A 507 -22.95 6.85 39.71
N ASP A 508 -23.62 5.70 39.82
CA ASP A 508 -23.46 4.80 40.96
C ASP A 508 -22.07 4.14 40.93
N SER A 509 -21.35 4.25 42.05
CA SER A 509 -20.03 3.63 42.25
C SER A 509 -20.00 2.11 42.05
N ILE A 510 -21.12 1.42 42.27
CA ILE A 510 -21.25 -0.01 42.03
C ILE A 510 -21.26 -0.31 40.52
N ILE A 511 -21.81 0.62 39.72
CA ILE A 511 -21.87 0.52 38.27
C ILE A 511 -20.56 1.01 37.66
N TYR A 512 -20.19 2.28 37.80
CA TYR A 512 -19.02 2.79 37.08
C TYR A 512 -17.70 2.22 37.58
N ARG A 513 -17.63 1.67 38.79
CA ARG A 513 -16.44 1.02 39.34
C ARG A 513 -16.76 -0.42 39.75
N ALA A 514 -17.41 -1.16 38.85
CA ALA A 514 -17.78 -2.56 39.01
C ALA A 514 -16.63 -3.41 39.58
N SER A 515 -16.90 -4.17 40.64
CA SER A 515 -15.87 -4.98 41.31
C SER A 515 -15.33 -6.10 40.42
N ASP A 516 -16.16 -6.63 39.54
CA ASP A 516 -15.87 -7.64 38.52
C ASP A 516 -16.40 -7.12 37.18
N LEU A 517 -15.53 -6.47 36.42
CA LEU A 517 -15.91 -5.78 35.21
C LEU A 517 -16.31 -6.76 34.09
N GLN A 518 -15.56 -7.84 33.92
CA GLN A 518 -15.81 -8.84 32.87
C GLN A 518 -17.17 -9.50 33.07
N ARG A 519 -17.50 -9.89 34.31
CA ARG A 519 -18.80 -10.49 34.60
C ARG A 519 -19.95 -9.51 34.33
N ARG A 520 -19.85 -8.27 34.83
CA ARG A 520 -20.88 -7.24 34.61
C ARG A 520 -21.03 -6.86 33.13
N HIS A 521 -19.94 -6.88 32.37
CA HIS A 521 -19.97 -6.71 30.93
C HIS A 521 -20.78 -7.83 30.26
N SER A 522 -20.47 -9.10 30.56
CA SER A 522 -21.19 -10.25 30.02
C SER A 522 -22.68 -10.25 30.40
N GLU A 523 -23.01 -9.95 31.65
CA GLU A 523 -24.40 -9.78 32.10
C GLU A 523 -25.13 -8.69 31.28
N ALA A 524 -24.47 -7.55 31.03
CA ALA A 524 -25.04 -6.47 30.24
C ALA A 524 -25.21 -6.83 28.75
N VAL A 525 -24.31 -7.63 28.17
CA VAL A 525 -24.45 -8.14 26.80
C VAL A 525 -25.71 -9.00 26.68
N ILE A 526 -25.91 -9.95 27.60
CA ILE A 526 -27.08 -10.82 27.61
C ILE A 526 -28.37 -10.00 27.72
N GLN A 527 -28.44 -9.05 28.65
CA GLN A 527 -29.62 -8.18 28.81
C GLN A 527 -29.89 -7.31 27.57
N MET A 528 -28.83 -6.82 26.91
CA MET A 528 -28.96 -6.07 25.67
C MET A 528 -29.50 -6.94 24.52
N GLU A 529 -29.13 -8.22 24.46
CA GLU A 529 -29.66 -9.17 23.48
C GLU A 529 -31.11 -9.52 23.77
N GLU A 530 -31.48 -9.79 25.02
CA GLU A 530 -32.86 -10.04 25.45
C GLU A 530 -33.77 -8.85 25.11
N LYS A 531 -33.33 -7.62 25.45
CA LYS A 531 -34.08 -6.40 25.14
C LYS A 531 -34.24 -6.17 23.64
N LYS A 532 -33.24 -6.52 22.82
CA LYS A 532 -33.37 -6.47 21.36
C LYS A 532 -34.41 -7.46 20.86
N LYS A 533 -34.41 -8.69 21.39
CA LYS A 533 -35.43 -9.71 21.06
C LYS A 533 -36.83 -9.24 21.46
N GLU A 534 -36.98 -8.64 22.63
CA GLU A 534 -38.25 -8.10 23.11
C GLU A 534 -38.75 -6.94 22.24
N ILE A 535 -37.90 -5.96 21.91
CA ILE A 535 -38.27 -4.85 21.01
C ILE A 535 -38.71 -5.41 19.65
N ARG A 536 -37.93 -6.34 19.09
CA ARG A 536 -38.25 -6.97 17.81
C ARG A 536 -39.58 -7.72 17.84
N ARG A 537 -39.88 -8.41 18.93
CA ARG A 537 -41.18 -9.06 19.14
C ARG A 537 -42.31 -8.04 19.10
N ARG A 538 -42.21 -6.96 19.89
CA ARG A 538 -43.23 -5.91 19.94
C ARG A 538 -43.45 -5.23 18.59
N GLU A 539 -42.37 -4.93 17.86
CA GLU A 539 -42.45 -4.38 16.50
C GLU A 539 -43.26 -5.29 15.55
N LEU A 540 -43.06 -6.60 15.64
CA LEU A 540 -43.80 -7.57 14.83
C LEU A 540 -45.27 -7.68 15.28
N GLU A 541 -45.54 -7.69 16.59
CA GLU A 541 -46.90 -7.69 17.14
C GLU A 541 -47.69 -6.43 16.72
N GLU A 542 -47.06 -5.25 16.76
CA GLU A 542 -47.66 -3.99 16.33
C GLU A 542 -47.90 -3.93 14.81
N LYS A 543 -46.95 -4.44 14.01
CA LYS A 543 -47.04 -4.43 12.55
C LYS A 543 -48.08 -5.42 12.02
N TYR A 544 -48.23 -6.57 12.66
CA TYR A 544 -49.13 -7.65 12.21
C TYR A 544 -50.26 -7.88 13.22
N VAL A 545 -51.18 -6.91 13.30
CA VAL A 545 -52.38 -7.03 14.15
C VAL A 545 -53.26 -8.20 13.71
N GLY A 546 -53.66 -9.06 14.66
CA GLY A 546 -54.50 -10.23 14.39
C GLY A 546 -53.74 -11.44 13.81
N PHE A 547 -52.40 -11.41 13.83
CA PHE A 547 -51.55 -12.48 13.29
C PHE A 547 -51.65 -13.77 14.10
N GLN A 548 -51.85 -13.66 15.41
CA GLN A 548 -51.96 -14.82 16.31
C GLN A 548 -53.18 -15.68 15.96
N GLU A 549 -54.33 -15.08 15.68
CA GLU A 549 -55.54 -15.78 15.23
C GLU A 549 -55.31 -16.48 13.89
N GLN A 550 -54.52 -15.87 12.99
CA GLN A 550 -54.16 -16.52 11.73
C GLN A 550 -53.30 -17.75 11.95
N LEU A 551 -52.31 -17.68 12.85
CA LEU A 551 -51.45 -18.82 13.20
C LEU A 551 -52.26 -19.96 13.84
N ILE A 552 -53.15 -19.64 14.78
CA ILE A 552 -54.03 -20.64 15.42
C ILE A 552 -54.93 -21.33 14.39
N ALA A 553 -55.46 -20.59 13.40
CA ALA A 553 -56.30 -21.15 12.34
C ALA A 553 -55.54 -22.12 11.42
N LEU A 554 -54.20 -22.07 11.37
CA LEU A 554 -53.39 -23.04 10.64
C LEU A 554 -53.41 -24.41 11.32
N LYS A 555 -53.60 -24.45 12.64
CA LYS A 555 -53.54 -25.67 13.44
C LYS A 555 -54.48 -26.76 12.92
N GLU A 556 -55.78 -26.45 12.86
CA GLU A 556 -56.82 -27.41 12.45
C GLU A 556 -56.63 -27.93 11.02
N LYS A 557 -56.05 -27.09 10.14
CA LYS A 557 -55.91 -27.40 8.72
C LYS A 557 -54.64 -28.17 8.40
N TYR A 558 -53.51 -27.78 8.98
CA TYR A 558 -52.19 -28.21 8.53
C TYR A 558 -51.47 -29.16 9.49
N GLU A 559 -51.90 -29.29 10.75
CA GLU A 559 -51.29 -30.28 11.65
C GLU A 559 -51.64 -31.71 11.23
N PHE A 560 -50.63 -32.56 11.27
CA PHE A 560 -50.75 -33.96 10.86
C PHE A 560 -49.67 -34.80 11.53
N SER A 561 -50.01 -36.04 11.84
CA SER A 561 -49.15 -36.95 12.60
C SER A 561 -49.25 -38.35 12.01
N ALA A 562 -48.13 -38.92 11.57
CA ALA A 562 -48.08 -40.26 10.99
C ALA A 562 -46.67 -40.85 11.13
N GLY A 563 -46.57 -42.14 11.44
CA GLY A 563 -45.27 -42.77 11.72
C GLY A 563 -44.51 -42.06 12.85
N GLU A 564 -43.23 -41.76 12.63
CA GLU A 564 -42.33 -41.10 13.57
C GLU A 564 -42.35 -39.56 13.51
N TYR A 565 -43.07 -38.99 12.54
CA TYR A 565 -43.06 -37.56 12.24
C TYR A 565 -44.41 -36.90 12.51
N GLN A 566 -44.36 -35.59 12.78
CA GLN A 566 -45.54 -34.73 12.88
C GLN A 566 -45.26 -33.32 12.38
N ILE A 567 -46.28 -32.68 11.82
CA ILE A 567 -46.27 -31.26 11.46
C ILE A 567 -47.07 -30.49 12.51
N VAL A 568 -46.46 -29.45 13.05
CA VAL A 568 -46.98 -28.56 14.08
C VAL A 568 -47.03 -27.15 13.51
N ALA A 569 -48.13 -26.43 13.75
CA ALA A 569 -48.23 -25.02 13.39
C ALA A 569 -47.66 -24.14 14.52
N PRO A 570 -46.96 -23.03 14.21
CA PRO A 570 -46.59 -22.04 15.22
C PRO A 570 -47.85 -21.50 15.91
N LYS A 571 -47.77 -21.27 17.22
CA LYS A 571 -48.87 -20.72 18.03
C LYS A 571 -48.72 -19.20 18.20
N SER A 572 -47.51 -18.69 18.04
CA SER A 572 -47.14 -17.31 18.29
C SER A 572 -45.98 -16.85 17.39
N ILE A 573 -45.75 -15.54 17.36
CA ILE A 573 -44.55 -14.93 16.75
C ILE A 573 -43.28 -15.49 17.40
N ASP A 574 -43.33 -15.78 18.70
CA ASP A 574 -42.20 -16.33 19.44
C ASP A 574 -41.75 -17.69 18.95
N ASP A 575 -42.68 -18.55 18.56
CA ASP A 575 -42.31 -19.87 18.06
C ASP A 575 -41.52 -19.75 16.75
N ILE A 576 -41.88 -18.78 15.90
CA ILE A 576 -41.17 -18.50 14.63
C ILE A 576 -39.78 -17.90 14.92
N LEU A 577 -39.69 -16.96 15.87
CA LEU A 577 -38.42 -16.37 16.29
C LEU A 577 -37.50 -17.41 16.95
N TYR A 578 -38.04 -18.28 17.81
CA TYR A 578 -37.29 -19.35 18.46
C TYR A 578 -36.78 -20.38 17.43
N GLU A 579 -37.62 -20.78 16.48
CA GLU A 579 -37.24 -21.70 15.40
C GLU A 579 -36.08 -21.11 14.58
N GLY A 580 -36.21 -19.84 14.17
CA GLY A 580 -35.22 -19.17 13.35
C GLY A 580 -33.87 -18.97 14.06
N ASP A 581 -33.88 -18.67 15.36
CA ASP A 581 -32.67 -18.47 16.15
C ASP A 581 -31.96 -19.81 16.39
N THR A 582 -32.72 -20.85 16.74
CA THR A 582 -32.19 -22.18 17.11
C THR A 582 -31.61 -22.92 15.91
N LEU A 583 -32.27 -22.85 14.75
CA LEU A 583 -31.79 -23.50 13.51
C LEU A 583 -30.87 -22.58 12.68
N HIS A 584 -30.56 -21.38 13.17
CA HIS A 584 -29.76 -20.37 12.49
C HIS A 584 -30.30 -19.98 11.10
N HIS A 585 -31.62 -20.02 10.92
CA HIS A 585 -32.28 -19.68 9.68
C HIS A 585 -32.30 -18.17 9.43
N CYS A 586 -32.35 -17.77 8.15
CA CYS A 586 -32.57 -16.38 7.78
C CYS A 586 -34.01 -15.87 8.05
N VAL A 587 -34.88 -16.71 8.63
CA VAL A 587 -36.28 -16.40 8.95
C VAL A 587 -36.42 -15.21 9.89
N ASN A 588 -35.46 -15.00 10.80
CA ASN A 588 -35.49 -13.89 11.76
C ASN A 588 -34.90 -12.57 11.26
N LYS A 589 -34.22 -12.58 10.11
CA LYS A 589 -33.43 -11.44 9.62
C LYS A 589 -34.24 -10.48 8.74
N THR A 590 -35.40 -10.89 8.23
CA THR A 590 -36.26 -10.08 7.36
C THR A 590 -37.74 -10.32 7.62
N ASP A 591 -38.56 -9.28 7.49
CA ASP A 591 -40.03 -9.34 7.68
C ASP A 591 -40.76 -10.15 6.60
N ASN A 592 -40.07 -10.54 5.53
CA ASN A 592 -40.65 -11.19 4.35
C ASN A 592 -41.51 -12.43 4.67
N TYR A 593 -41.12 -13.23 5.66
CA TYR A 593 -41.91 -14.42 6.04
C TYR A 593 -43.20 -14.02 6.75
N PHE A 594 -43.16 -13.00 7.61
CA PHE A 594 -44.35 -12.46 8.27
C PHE A 594 -45.30 -11.81 7.26
N ASP A 595 -44.78 -11.06 6.28
CA ASP A 595 -45.58 -10.48 5.18
C ASP A 595 -46.30 -11.56 4.36
N ARG A 596 -45.63 -12.67 4.06
CA ARG A 596 -46.20 -13.79 3.31
C ARG A 596 -47.30 -14.51 4.09
N ILE A 597 -47.10 -14.74 5.39
CA ILE A 597 -48.10 -15.33 6.26
C ILE A 597 -49.33 -14.41 6.34
N ALA A 598 -49.11 -13.11 6.62
CA ALA A 598 -50.18 -12.12 6.75
C ALA A 598 -51.01 -11.96 5.46
N SER A 599 -50.35 -12.03 4.30
CA SER A 599 -51.00 -11.95 2.98
C SER A 599 -51.56 -13.29 2.48
N LYS A 600 -51.39 -14.37 3.25
CA LYS A 600 -51.77 -15.75 2.89
C LYS A 600 -51.10 -16.25 1.60
N GLU A 601 -49.90 -15.75 1.33
CA GLU A 601 -49.04 -16.22 0.23
C GLU A 601 -48.42 -17.57 0.60
N SER A 602 -47.80 -17.66 1.77
CA SER A 602 -47.22 -18.89 2.31
C SER A 602 -47.22 -18.88 3.84
N TYR A 603 -47.18 -20.06 4.43
CA TYR A 603 -47.18 -20.31 5.86
C TYR A 603 -45.88 -20.97 6.29
N ILE A 604 -45.45 -20.72 7.52
CA ILE A 604 -44.34 -21.43 8.16
C ILE A 604 -44.91 -22.51 9.07
N LEU A 605 -44.48 -23.75 8.87
CA LEU A 605 -44.85 -24.90 9.68
C LEU A 605 -43.60 -25.63 10.16
N PHE A 606 -43.74 -26.38 11.24
CA PHE A 606 -42.65 -27.07 11.91
C PHE A 606 -42.80 -28.58 11.75
N LEU A 607 -41.85 -29.22 11.09
CA LEU A 607 -41.73 -30.67 11.09
C LEU A 607 -40.91 -31.09 12.32
N ARG A 608 -41.45 -32.06 13.06
CA ARG A 608 -40.88 -32.58 14.31
C ARG A 608 -40.82 -34.09 14.31
N LYS A 609 -39.91 -34.65 15.10
CA LYS A 609 -39.93 -36.06 15.50
C LYS A 609 -40.86 -36.23 16.69
N LYS A 610 -41.67 -37.30 16.72
CA LYS A 610 -42.61 -37.54 17.82
C LYS A 610 -41.93 -37.79 19.15
N GLU A 611 -40.74 -38.37 19.13
CA GLU A 611 -39.94 -38.63 20.33
C GLU A 611 -39.52 -37.32 21.03
N ASN A 612 -39.31 -36.25 20.27
CA ASN A 612 -38.84 -34.95 20.78
C ASN A 612 -39.58 -33.78 20.08
N PRO A 613 -40.88 -33.56 20.41
CA PRO A 613 -41.72 -32.57 19.73
C PRO A 613 -41.24 -31.12 19.92
N GLU A 614 -40.59 -30.82 21.04
CA GLU A 614 -40.14 -29.48 21.41
C GLU A 614 -38.78 -29.09 20.79
N VAL A 615 -38.08 -30.03 20.16
CA VAL A 615 -36.78 -29.79 19.54
C VAL A 615 -36.96 -29.46 18.06
N PRO A 616 -36.50 -28.29 17.59
CA PRO A 616 -36.51 -27.94 16.17
C PRO A 616 -35.81 -28.99 15.29
N PHE A 617 -36.47 -29.40 14.21
CA PHE A 617 -35.97 -30.46 13.32
C PHE A 617 -35.94 -29.98 11.85
N TYR A 618 -37.08 -29.63 11.27
CA TYR A 618 -37.14 -28.92 9.99
C TYR A 618 -38.22 -27.83 10.02
N THR A 619 -37.94 -26.69 9.38
CA THR A 619 -38.90 -25.65 9.07
C THR A 619 -39.39 -25.79 7.61
N LEU A 620 -40.69 -25.68 7.41
CA LEU A 620 -41.36 -25.78 6.11
C LEU A 620 -41.99 -24.44 5.72
N GLU A 621 -41.70 -23.92 4.53
CA GLU A 621 -42.49 -22.85 3.91
C GLU A 621 -43.51 -23.48 2.94
N VAL A 622 -44.79 -23.35 3.24
CA VAL A 622 -45.87 -24.03 2.52
C VAL A 622 -46.90 -23.05 1.96
N GLU A 623 -47.42 -23.30 0.77
CA GLU A 623 -48.52 -22.52 0.20
C GLU A 623 -49.87 -23.01 0.72
N PRO A 624 -50.96 -22.22 0.56
CA PRO A 624 -52.28 -22.60 1.06
C PRO A 624 -52.84 -23.92 0.53
N ASN A 625 -52.34 -24.44 -0.59
CA ASN A 625 -52.74 -25.74 -1.10
C ASN A 625 -51.83 -26.90 -0.65
N GLY A 626 -50.83 -26.65 0.20
CA GLY A 626 -49.86 -27.68 0.59
C GLY A 626 -48.64 -27.82 -0.30
N THR A 627 -48.47 -26.97 -1.32
CA THR A 627 -47.23 -26.92 -2.08
C THR A 627 -46.10 -26.46 -1.17
N ILE A 628 -45.04 -27.26 -1.01
CA ILE A 628 -43.92 -26.90 -0.14
C ILE A 628 -42.90 -26.15 -0.98
N ARG A 629 -42.71 -24.86 -0.69
CA ARG A 629 -41.70 -24.02 -1.35
C ARG A 629 -40.30 -24.39 -0.90
N GLN A 630 -40.13 -24.62 0.40
CA GLN A 630 -38.84 -24.90 1.02
C GLN A 630 -39.00 -25.82 2.24
N LYS A 631 -37.98 -26.66 2.46
CA LYS A 631 -37.83 -27.50 3.65
C LYS A 631 -36.36 -27.42 4.11
N ARG A 632 -36.13 -26.90 5.31
CA ARG A 632 -34.79 -26.53 5.81
C ARG A 632 -34.58 -27.00 7.25
N ALA A 633 -33.40 -27.56 7.53
CA ALA A 633 -32.86 -27.85 8.85
C ALA A 633 -31.69 -26.89 9.16
N GLU A 634 -30.98 -27.09 10.26
CA GLU A 634 -29.90 -26.21 10.73
C GLU A 634 -28.99 -25.65 9.62
N PHE A 635 -28.76 -24.32 9.63
CA PHE A 635 -28.00 -23.58 8.62
C PHE A 635 -28.60 -23.63 7.19
N ASP A 636 -29.92 -23.66 7.08
CA ASP A 636 -30.64 -23.69 5.80
C ASP A 636 -30.30 -24.94 4.94
N ARG A 637 -29.99 -26.08 5.57
CA ARG A 637 -29.60 -27.33 4.89
C ARG A 637 -30.74 -28.33 4.74
N GLN A 638 -30.54 -29.35 3.91
CA GLN A 638 -31.33 -30.59 3.92
C GLN A 638 -30.39 -31.71 4.39
N ASN A 639 -30.75 -32.40 5.47
CA ASN A 639 -29.95 -33.48 6.04
C ASN A 639 -30.21 -34.81 5.32
N LYS A 640 -29.43 -35.85 5.65
CA LYS A 640 -29.48 -37.17 4.97
C LYS A 640 -30.83 -37.89 5.06
N ASP A 641 -31.68 -37.49 6.01
CA ASP A 641 -33.02 -38.01 6.26
C ASP A 641 -34.10 -37.39 5.34
N ILE A 642 -33.71 -36.55 4.38
CA ILE A 642 -34.64 -35.81 3.53
C ILE A 642 -35.57 -36.71 2.68
N ASP A 643 -35.14 -37.92 2.31
CA ASP A 643 -35.95 -38.84 1.51
C ASP A 643 -37.11 -39.45 2.31
N GLU A 644 -36.85 -39.81 3.57
CA GLU A 644 -37.87 -40.29 4.52
C GLU A 644 -38.85 -39.16 4.86
N VAL A 645 -38.32 -37.96 5.13
CA VAL A 645 -39.11 -36.74 5.34
C VAL A 645 -39.98 -36.46 4.13
N THR A 646 -39.45 -36.56 2.90
CA THR A 646 -40.21 -36.30 1.67
C THR A 646 -41.37 -37.28 1.50
N SER A 647 -41.18 -38.55 1.88
CA SER A 647 -42.25 -39.56 1.86
C SER A 647 -43.38 -39.23 2.84
N PHE A 648 -43.05 -38.78 4.05
CA PHE A 648 -44.02 -38.27 5.02
C PHE A 648 -44.73 -37.00 4.51
N LEU A 649 -44.01 -36.06 3.91
CA LEU A 649 -44.58 -34.82 3.36
C LEU A 649 -45.56 -35.10 2.21
N ARG A 650 -45.37 -36.16 1.42
CA ARG A 650 -46.35 -36.60 0.40
C ARG A 650 -47.65 -37.09 1.02
N LEU A 651 -47.56 -37.86 2.12
CA LEU A 651 -48.74 -38.29 2.89
C LEU A 651 -49.49 -37.09 3.45
N TRP A 652 -48.75 -36.13 4.02
CA TRP A 652 -49.31 -34.88 4.51
C TRP A 652 -50.03 -34.10 3.40
N GLN A 653 -49.41 -33.91 2.23
CA GLN A 653 -50.02 -33.20 1.08
C GLN A 653 -51.39 -33.80 0.69
N LYS A 654 -51.49 -35.13 0.63
CA LYS A 654 -52.74 -35.85 0.32
C LYS A 654 -53.81 -35.63 1.38
N GLU A 655 -53.41 -35.61 2.65
CA GLU A 655 -54.34 -35.45 3.75
C GLU A 655 -54.90 -34.03 3.83
N ILE A 656 -54.05 -33.01 3.66
CA ILE A 656 -54.51 -31.62 3.73
C ILE A 656 -55.44 -31.27 2.56
N GLN A 657 -55.28 -31.86 1.36
CA GLN A 657 -56.22 -31.64 0.24
C GLN A 657 -57.68 -31.88 0.62
N LYS A 658 -57.94 -32.83 1.54
CA LYS A 658 -59.28 -33.16 2.01
C LYS A 658 -59.89 -32.08 2.91
N ARG A 659 -59.04 -31.23 3.50
CA ARG A 659 -59.40 -30.20 4.49
C ARG A 659 -59.48 -28.79 3.88
N LEU A 660 -59.05 -28.62 2.63
CA LEU A 660 -58.97 -27.31 1.97
C LEU A 660 -60.35 -26.80 1.54
N THR A 661 -60.55 -25.49 1.73
CA THR A 661 -61.75 -24.78 1.28
C THR A 661 -61.52 -24.10 -0.07
N LYS A 662 -62.61 -23.69 -0.76
CA LYS A 662 -62.52 -22.91 -2.03
C LYS A 662 -61.64 -21.67 -1.90
N LYS A 663 -61.67 -21.01 -0.73
CA LYS A 663 -60.86 -19.82 -0.43
C LYS A 663 -59.36 -20.14 -0.33
N ASP A 664 -59.00 -21.32 0.15
CA ASP A 664 -57.61 -21.77 0.25
C ASP A 664 -57.03 -22.04 -1.16
N TYR A 665 -57.80 -22.67 -2.05
CA TYR A 665 -57.40 -22.86 -3.46
C TYR A 665 -57.21 -21.54 -4.21
N MET A 666 -58.11 -20.57 -4.02
CA MET A 666 -57.94 -19.22 -4.62
C MET A 666 -56.69 -18.51 -4.09
N SER A 667 -56.38 -18.66 -2.81
CA SER A 667 -55.17 -18.09 -2.20
C SER A 667 -53.90 -18.76 -2.72
N ALA A 668 -53.95 -20.08 -2.93
CA ALA A 668 -52.85 -20.84 -3.53
C ALA A 668 -52.58 -20.44 -4.99
N GLU A 669 -53.61 -20.21 -5.80
CA GLU A 669 -53.42 -19.76 -7.19
C GLU A 669 -52.81 -18.34 -7.24
N LYS A 670 -53.25 -17.44 -6.35
CA LYS A 670 -52.62 -16.12 -6.19
C LYS A 670 -51.14 -16.25 -5.78
N SER A 671 -50.85 -17.15 -4.83
CA SER A 671 -49.50 -17.44 -4.36
C SER A 671 -48.59 -17.99 -5.48
N ARG A 672 -49.11 -18.93 -6.29
CA ARG A 672 -48.43 -19.50 -7.45
C ARG A 672 -48.03 -18.43 -8.46
N LYS A 673 -48.97 -17.55 -8.85
CA LYS A 673 -48.70 -16.45 -9.79
C LYS A 673 -47.64 -15.48 -9.25
N LEU A 674 -47.73 -15.15 -7.95
CA LEU A 674 -46.78 -14.25 -7.31
C LEU A 674 -45.38 -14.86 -7.21
N ARG A 675 -45.28 -16.17 -6.91
CA ARG A 675 -44.01 -16.92 -6.91
C ARG A 675 -43.36 -16.93 -8.29
N GLN A 676 -44.13 -17.26 -9.33
CA GLN A 676 -43.63 -17.28 -10.72
C GLN A 676 -43.10 -15.91 -11.15
N ARG A 677 -43.82 -14.83 -10.81
CA ARG A 677 -43.37 -13.46 -11.08
C ARG A 677 -42.06 -13.14 -10.37
N LYS A 678 -41.95 -13.45 -9.07
CA LYS A 678 -40.73 -13.24 -8.29
C LYS A 678 -39.55 -14.06 -8.84
N TYR A 679 -39.78 -15.30 -9.27
CA TYR A 679 -38.72 -16.11 -9.88
C TYR A 679 -38.24 -15.49 -11.19
N GLN A 680 -39.15 -14.97 -12.02
CA GLN A 680 -38.78 -14.25 -13.25
C GLN A 680 -37.97 -12.98 -12.94
N GLU A 681 -38.39 -12.16 -11.98
CA GLU A 681 -37.65 -10.97 -11.57
C GLU A 681 -36.23 -11.29 -11.07
N VAL A 682 -36.06 -12.38 -10.29
CA VAL A 682 -34.75 -12.86 -9.83
C VAL A 682 -33.88 -13.32 -11.00
N ARG A 683 -34.46 -13.96 -12.03
CA ARG A 683 -33.76 -14.34 -13.27
C ARG A 683 -33.32 -13.10 -14.05
N ASP A 684 -34.21 -12.14 -14.24
CA ASP A 684 -33.94 -10.91 -14.97
C ASP A 684 -32.83 -10.08 -14.29
N GLN A 685 -32.82 -10.05 -12.95
CA GLN A 685 -31.78 -9.39 -12.14
C GLN A 685 -30.48 -10.20 -12.00
N HIS A 686 -30.40 -11.41 -12.55
CA HIS A 686 -29.21 -12.27 -12.54
C HIS A 686 -28.64 -12.51 -11.13
N ILE A 687 -29.52 -12.72 -10.14
CA ILE A 687 -29.09 -12.91 -8.75
C ILE A 687 -28.50 -14.32 -8.59
N VAL A 688 -27.21 -14.39 -8.25
CA VAL A 688 -26.47 -15.65 -8.04
C VAL A 688 -26.12 -15.86 -6.58
N VAL A 689 -26.00 -17.12 -6.16
CA VAL A 689 -25.58 -17.47 -4.80
C VAL A 689 -24.05 -17.27 -4.67
N HIS A 690 -23.60 -16.52 -3.67
CA HIS A 690 -22.20 -16.11 -3.53
C HIS A 690 -21.36 -16.98 -2.56
N GLY A 691 -21.91 -18.06 -2.00
CA GLY A 691 -21.18 -18.97 -1.10
C GLY A 691 -21.86 -20.33 -0.90
N GLY A 692 -21.12 -21.31 -0.36
CA GLY A 692 -21.60 -22.68 -0.12
C GLY A 692 -21.56 -23.58 -1.37
N GLU A 693 -22.19 -24.75 -1.28
CA GLU A 693 -22.21 -25.81 -2.31
C GLU A 693 -22.85 -25.36 -3.64
N PHE A 694 -23.69 -24.32 -3.60
CA PHE A 694 -24.41 -23.79 -4.75
C PHE A 694 -23.85 -22.46 -5.28
N ALA A 695 -22.63 -22.07 -4.87
CA ALA A 695 -22.00 -20.83 -5.32
C ALA A 695 -21.92 -20.75 -6.86
N GLY A 696 -22.34 -19.61 -7.43
CA GLY A 696 -22.37 -19.35 -8.87
C GLY A 696 -23.63 -19.85 -9.60
N LYS A 697 -24.55 -20.55 -8.93
CA LYS A 697 -25.85 -20.92 -9.51
C LYS A 697 -26.88 -19.79 -9.34
N LEU A 698 -27.83 -19.69 -10.28
CA LEU A 698 -28.92 -18.73 -10.23
C LEU A 698 -29.88 -19.09 -9.10
N LEU A 699 -30.23 -18.09 -8.28
CA LEU A 699 -31.07 -18.32 -7.10
C LEU A 699 -32.46 -18.87 -7.46
N ALA A 700 -33.06 -18.36 -8.53
CA ALA A 700 -34.39 -18.80 -9.00
C ALA A 700 -34.44 -20.30 -9.32
N ASP A 701 -33.38 -20.85 -9.94
CA ASP A 701 -33.36 -22.25 -10.36
C ASP A 701 -33.21 -23.20 -9.16
N LEU A 702 -32.50 -22.77 -8.12
CA LEU A 702 -32.41 -23.52 -6.86
C LEU A 702 -33.76 -23.53 -6.14
N LEU A 703 -34.44 -22.37 -6.06
CA LEU A 703 -35.76 -22.24 -5.45
C LEU A 703 -36.85 -23.01 -6.19
N GLU A 704 -36.73 -23.16 -7.52
CA GLU A 704 -37.64 -24.00 -8.30
C GLU A 704 -37.36 -25.49 -8.10
N LYS A 705 -36.09 -25.89 -7.94
CA LYS A 705 -35.73 -27.28 -7.63
C LYS A 705 -36.19 -27.72 -6.24
N ASP A 706 -36.22 -26.80 -5.27
CA ASP A 706 -36.72 -27.07 -3.92
C ASP A 706 -38.25 -27.20 -3.83
N LEU A 707 -38.97 -26.73 -4.86
CA LEU A 707 -40.42 -26.73 -4.89
C LEU A 707 -40.99 -28.15 -4.99
N MET A 708 -41.81 -28.51 -4.03
CA MET A 708 -42.54 -29.77 -3.99
C MET A 708 -44.03 -29.52 -4.21
N GLY A 709 -44.45 -29.59 -5.47
CA GLY A 709 -45.85 -29.47 -5.89
C GLY A 709 -46.72 -30.64 -5.46
N ILE A 710 -48.04 -30.49 -5.59
CA ILE A 710 -49.05 -31.53 -5.33
C ILE A 710 -48.91 -32.67 -6.37
N PRO A 711 -49.08 -33.96 -6.02
CA PRO A 711 -49.06 -35.08 -6.97
C PRO A 711 -50.12 -34.96 -8.08
N LEU A 712 -49.79 -35.42 -9.30
CA LEU A 712 -50.60 -35.27 -10.52
C LEU A 712 -52.00 -35.94 -10.44
N GLU A 713 -52.11 -37.08 -9.76
CA GLU A 713 -53.40 -37.79 -9.57
C GLU A 713 -54.44 -36.96 -8.79
N ASP A 714 -53.98 -36.01 -7.96
CA ASP A 714 -54.83 -35.12 -7.18
C ASP A 714 -55.02 -33.76 -7.87
N SER A 715 -54.18 -33.38 -8.84
CA SER A 715 -54.33 -32.12 -9.59
C SER A 715 -55.47 -32.20 -10.62
N GLU A 716 -55.64 -33.34 -11.28
CA GLU A 716 -56.74 -33.55 -12.24
C GLU A 716 -58.10 -33.52 -11.52
N LYS A 717 -58.22 -34.18 -10.36
CA LYS A 717 -59.43 -34.10 -9.50
C LYS A 717 -59.69 -32.70 -8.96
N ASN A 718 -58.64 -31.90 -8.77
CA ASN A 718 -58.78 -30.50 -8.33
C ASN A 718 -59.22 -29.58 -9.47
N GLU A 719 -58.73 -29.75 -10.69
CA GLU A 719 -59.23 -29.03 -11.87
C GLU A 719 -60.70 -29.38 -12.16
N GLU A 720 -61.07 -30.65 -11.98
CA GLU A 720 -62.46 -31.11 -12.08
C GLU A 720 -63.35 -30.51 -10.96
N ARG A 721 -62.86 -30.46 -9.71
CA ARG A 721 -63.57 -29.81 -8.59
C ARG A 721 -63.68 -28.29 -8.74
N LEU A 722 -62.65 -27.62 -9.26
CA LEU A 722 -62.68 -26.17 -9.51
C LEU A 722 -63.60 -25.81 -10.67
N SER A 723 -63.64 -26.61 -11.74
CA SER A 723 -64.55 -26.42 -12.87
C SER A 723 -66.01 -26.71 -12.51
N LEU A 724 -66.28 -27.72 -11.67
CA LEU A 724 -67.62 -28.01 -11.13
C LEU A 724 -68.14 -26.94 -10.13
N MET A 725 -67.26 -26.12 -9.54
CA MET A 725 -67.63 -25.10 -8.55
C MET A 725 -67.66 -23.66 -9.10
N VAL A 726 -67.35 -23.46 -10.39
CA VAL A 726 -67.43 -22.16 -11.10
C VAL A 726 -68.69 -22.09 -12.00
N ALA A 727 -69.49 -23.14 -12.03
CA ALA A 727 -70.85 -23.14 -12.59
C ALA A 727 -71.89 -22.68 -11.55
#